data_AF-A0A370BX02-F1
#
_entry.id   AF-A0A370BX02-F1
#
_cell.length_a   1.000
_cell.length_b   1.000
_cell.length_c   1.000
_cell.angle_alpha   90.00
_cell.angle_beta   90.00
_cell.angle_gamma   90.00
#
_symmetry.space_group_name_H-M   'P 1'
#
loop_
_entity.id
_entity.type
_entity.pdbx_description
1 polymer ?
#
loop_
_entity_poly.entity_id
_entity_poly.type
_entity_poly.pdbx_seq_one_letter_code
_entity_poly.pdbx_strand_id
1 'polypeptide(L)'
;MTLSLFQRQIAKREVQNNFRINIIPTLFYIYISDASVDTNTVVKDIEEAGAIGAGGMELLGLYNYGGSLAPQPAGADWATYGFGTPAFNAIFKASLQSAKSTGMIFDFALGPSQGQGVPANPNDEGLHWDLAPFNVSVPPNGAYNGQILGWGTGELVSLVSARVVNTSTVVNPASSLFSTPANNATRLVLAAGSLVDHTDAVSVDGKVSLSFNVSEHSTYRLFAYYQYQDLVKNLDIHESSTGSIFDNGSYTVDHFSARGAQTTIDFWENYILNDTDIKSLFQEVGRYGWEDSIEIKSNISWSPSLPGIFEQINGYQLGKYLPLVMYGNNNPGVQPSYPGNLECVLDRENQGQGYVNDFRDALEKGYQVYLDTLSAWLEGLGLGYSAQVSYNLPINMEVNINHVLAPECESLAFNNNIDGYRQFSGVANLANLAQKNVIPNEMGANLEKAFALPVSELLGQINTAFAGGVNQIVLHGQSYTGDYHKTTWPGYTFFFILTAESYYNKQPAWGHGFSDVINYISRNQYILQAGQPRTDIILYNRVSMTDLQLEALYSANNMINTDYTYTYLSPANSNLSQASVAGGLLAPHSPAYKAIVVTSDQNVTLAGVNKLQQYADAGLPVILSGEALRSSPSVYTTGFGQIALKLEQLNLTPRVAVHSNGTWYPVLRMDNNTDYLFIFSKESASQGKLTVSSTKTPYLLDSWTGKRSPFLHYKRSGNTTVIPLQLAANQTIAFAFSNELKYEIETPSLHASRVPSTVLGYDYSTSAHIHRPLQRLRVYVTYEPIEGRHAPPPNAGMVLVTRSPALHDGDIQFAQNVIPPDNHPLAELTNSIVFSSKGYRDLPSQLSGGDLDGDIFNVIWDTDAYPVRTFAPADYPRVSPVDIGRPVERDDMAQFFLDFMKTDHLGVIATRHMIMADQEAEGTSHPVCRKLAQLHSTAVDFSKTGIPVQMSEIPKGKPFRPDFMALGPVARIHNKSDIELEEYVIQAAYDEDDDMEPFHKYYRSEKILGKLYRGVDERQIWQEDIQSKVQPNEDEFWNEFLWSTLERCDKIGNLSWELWLDEARHIRLRYEEAVFSARNNYSEHPIDPLSELEVFIGSVMNKGVQTRRQRDQSNKLADEFDRISTWIVGQMRAGSSSESPITSVSDQLKPLEFCLACIHVGGESNKDPARRRREVYGEIKSFRVVAACALLFELDLIEKGRKRKF
;
A
#
# COMPACT_ATOMS: atom_id res chain seq x y z
N MET A 1 -30.21 -41.40 1.66
CA MET A 1 -30.74 -40.05 1.35
C MET A 1 -30.55 -39.03 2.47
N THR A 2 -30.08 -39.40 3.67
CA THR A 2 -30.05 -38.52 4.86
C THR A 2 -28.68 -37.90 5.19
N LEU A 3 -27.55 -38.44 4.69
CA LEU A 3 -26.22 -37.86 4.90
C LEU A 3 -25.88 -36.68 3.97
N SER A 4 -26.33 -36.72 2.70
CA SER A 4 -26.04 -35.64 1.74
C SER A 4 -26.85 -34.36 1.99
N LEU A 5 -27.99 -34.46 2.68
CA LEU A 5 -28.78 -33.32 3.15
C LEU A 5 -28.13 -32.62 4.35
N PHE A 6 -27.45 -33.36 5.23
CA PHE A 6 -26.79 -32.81 6.41
C PHE A 6 -25.46 -32.10 6.05
N GLN A 7 -24.68 -32.66 5.13
CA GLN A 7 -23.48 -31.99 4.58
C GLN A 7 -23.82 -30.74 3.75
N ARG A 8 -24.95 -30.74 3.01
CA ARG A 8 -25.45 -29.54 2.33
C ARG A 8 -25.96 -28.46 3.29
N GLN A 9 -26.44 -28.82 4.49
CA GLN A 9 -26.85 -27.85 5.51
C GLN A 9 -25.67 -27.25 6.29
N ILE A 10 -24.60 -28.02 6.52
CA ILE A 10 -23.37 -27.52 7.16
C ILE A 10 -22.59 -26.60 6.21
N ALA A 11 -22.45 -26.98 4.93
CA ALA A 11 -21.88 -26.11 3.90
C ALA A 11 -22.70 -24.83 3.71
N LYS A 12 -24.04 -24.89 3.79
CA LYS A 12 -24.90 -23.69 3.76
C LYS A 12 -24.73 -22.78 4.98
N ARG A 13 -24.38 -23.30 6.16
CA ARG A 13 -24.16 -22.50 7.38
C ARG A 13 -22.78 -21.81 7.40
N GLU A 14 -21.72 -22.45 6.92
CA GLU A 14 -20.40 -21.79 6.76
C GLU A 14 -20.40 -20.77 5.63
N VAL A 15 -21.13 -21.05 4.54
CA VAL A 15 -21.36 -20.11 3.43
C VAL A 15 -22.26 -18.94 3.83
N GLN A 16 -23.07 -19.07 4.89
CA GLN A 16 -23.89 -17.97 5.42
C GLN A 16 -23.12 -16.99 6.31
N ASN A 17 -21.96 -17.34 6.87
CA ASN A 17 -21.17 -16.41 7.72
C ASN A 17 -20.08 -15.66 6.94
N ASN A 18 -19.60 -16.22 5.83
CA ASN A 18 -18.65 -15.57 4.93
C ASN A 18 -19.39 -14.90 3.77
N PHE A 19 -19.20 -13.60 3.57
CA PHE A 19 -19.70 -12.94 2.36
C PHE A 19 -18.79 -13.28 1.18
N ARG A 20 -18.94 -14.49 0.61
CA ARG A 20 -18.13 -15.00 -0.53
C ARG A 20 -18.89 -15.13 -1.85
N ILE A 21 -20.21 -15.06 -1.86
CA ILE A 21 -20.98 -15.65 -2.98
C ILE A 21 -21.05 -14.75 -4.22
N ASN A 22 -20.78 -13.44 -4.12
CA ASN A 22 -20.81 -12.49 -5.26
C ASN A 22 -19.77 -11.38 -5.10
N ILE A 23 -18.50 -11.71 -4.84
CA ILE A 23 -17.44 -10.69 -4.69
C ILE A 23 -17.02 -10.21 -6.09
N ILE A 24 -16.96 -8.89 -6.30
CA ILE A 24 -16.45 -8.32 -7.55
C ILE A 24 -14.94 -8.58 -7.64
N PRO A 25 -14.46 -9.16 -8.74
CA PRO A 25 -13.10 -9.63 -8.83
C PRO A 25 -12.07 -8.51 -8.92
N THR A 26 -10.89 -8.70 -8.30
CA THR A 26 -9.68 -7.98 -8.69
C THR A 26 -9.23 -8.50 -10.06
N LEU A 27 -8.81 -7.60 -10.94
CA LEU A 27 -8.33 -7.92 -12.28
C LEU A 27 -6.81 -7.76 -12.36
N PHE A 28 -6.20 -8.46 -13.30
CA PHE A 28 -4.81 -8.27 -13.71
C PHE A 28 -4.77 -7.89 -15.17
N TYR A 29 -3.90 -6.95 -15.53
CA TYR A 29 -3.36 -6.96 -16.89
C TYR A 29 -2.55 -8.24 -17.08
N ILE A 30 -2.74 -8.95 -18.18
CA ILE A 30 -1.88 -10.06 -18.58
C ILE A 30 -1.14 -9.64 -19.85
N TYR A 31 0.16 -9.42 -19.70
CA TYR A 31 1.02 -8.94 -20.76
C TYR A 31 1.68 -10.11 -21.49
N ILE A 32 1.38 -10.21 -22.78
CA ILE A 32 2.12 -11.08 -23.71
C ILE A 32 2.98 -10.20 -24.63
N SER A 33 4.19 -10.65 -24.91
CA SER A 33 5.11 -9.95 -25.80
C SER A 33 4.63 -9.96 -27.25
N ASP A 34 4.23 -11.13 -27.75
CA ASP A 34 3.67 -11.37 -29.08
C ASP A 34 3.04 -12.77 -29.18
N ALA A 35 2.50 -13.14 -30.35
CA ALA A 35 1.88 -14.45 -30.54
C ALA A 35 2.86 -15.60 -30.86
N SER A 36 4.18 -15.38 -30.80
CA SER A 36 5.19 -16.43 -30.94
C SER A 36 5.43 -17.19 -29.62
N VAL A 37 4.89 -16.68 -28.51
CA VAL A 37 4.94 -17.32 -27.18
C VAL A 37 4.13 -18.63 -27.13
N ASP A 38 4.46 -19.51 -26.18
CA ASP A 38 3.74 -20.77 -26.01
C ASP A 38 2.34 -20.54 -25.43
N THR A 39 1.32 -20.92 -26.22
CA THR A 39 -0.10 -20.75 -25.84
C THR A 39 -0.46 -21.48 -24.56
N ASN A 40 0.12 -22.66 -24.30
CA ASN A 40 -0.19 -23.42 -23.08
C ASN A 40 0.31 -22.71 -21.83
N THR A 41 1.44 -22.02 -21.94
CA THR A 41 1.98 -21.23 -20.83
C THR A 41 1.11 -20.00 -20.55
N VAL A 42 0.60 -19.32 -21.59
CA VAL A 42 -0.41 -18.24 -21.40
C VAL A 42 -1.66 -18.76 -20.69
N VAL A 43 -2.19 -19.91 -21.12
CA VAL A 43 -3.35 -20.55 -20.47
C VAL A 43 -3.05 -20.87 -19.00
N LYS A 44 -1.86 -21.40 -18.72
CA LYS A 44 -1.41 -21.70 -17.35
C LYS A 44 -1.27 -20.45 -16.48
N ASP A 45 -0.74 -19.36 -17.03
CA ASP A 45 -0.60 -18.07 -16.33
C ASP A 45 -1.97 -17.53 -15.89
N ILE A 46 -2.99 -17.69 -16.74
CA ILE A 46 -4.39 -17.34 -16.45
C ILE A 46 -4.95 -18.25 -15.34
N GLU A 47 -4.73 -19.56 -15.43
CA GLU A 47 -5.18 -20.52 -14.41
C GLU A 47 -4.53 -20.25 -13.04
N GLU A 48 -3.24 -19.91 -13.01
CA GLU A 48 -2.53 -19.56 -11.77
C GLU A 48 -3.04 -18.25 -11.16
N ALA A 49 -3.35 -17.23 -11.97
CA ALA A 49 -3.98 -16.00 -11.51
C ALA A 49 -5.33 -16.29 -10.86
N GLY A 50 -6.15 -17.11 -11.52
CA GLY A 50 -7.43 -17.58 -10.97
C GLY A 50 -7.26 -18.34 -9.64
N ALA A 51 -6.21 -19.16 -9.52
CA ALA A 51 -5.95 -19.96 -8.33
C ALA A 51 -5.64 -19.12 -7.08
N ILE A 52 -5.07 -17.93 -7.23
CA ILE A 52 -4.82 -17.00 -6.11
C ILE A 52 -5.99 -16.05 -5.82
N GLY A 53 -7.08 -16.13 -6.59
CA GLY A 53 -8.30 -15.37 -6.37
C GLY A 53 -8.49 -14.16 -7.30
N ALA A 54 -7.69 -14.02 -8.37
CA ALA A 54 -8.08 -13.15 -9.47
C ALA A 54 -9.42 -13.66 -10.02
N GLY A 55 -10.37 -12.77 -10.28
CA GLY A 55 -11.62 -13.20 -10.91
C GLY A 55 -11.88 -12.55 -12.26
N GLY A 56 -10.89 -11.84 -12.80
CA GLY A 56 -10.89 -11.34 -14.15
C GLY A 56 -9.47 -11.00 -14.62
N MET A 57 -9.35 -10.74 -15.90
CA MET A 57 -8.11 -10.29 -16.49
C MET A 57 -8.37 -9.39 -17.68
N GLU A 58 -7.35 -8.62 -18.04
CA GLU A 58 -7.30 -7.87 -19.27
C GLU A 58 -6.12 -8.35 -20.12
N LEU A 59 -6.40 -8.98 -21.25
CA LEU A 59 -5.34 -9.50 -22.11
C LEU A 59 -4.79 -8.40 -23.01
N LEU A 60 -3.47 -8.16 -22.90
CA LEU A 60 -2.80 -7.08 -23.62
C LEU A 60 -1.53 -7.59 -24.32
N GLY A 61 -1.45 -7.37 -25.63
CA GLY A 61 -0.24 -7.56 -26.42
C GLY A 61 0.70 -6.35 -26.25
N LEU A 62 1.63 -6.42 -25.31
CA LEU A 62 2.58 -5.34 -25.02
C LEU A 62 3.82 -5.51 -25.89
N TYR A 63 3.70 -5.06 -27.13
CA TYR A 63 4.74 -5.15 -28.17
C TYR A 63 5.92 -4.19 -27.97
N ASN A 64 6.19 -3.79 -26.71
CA ASN A 64 7.23 -2.83 -26.32
C ASN A 64 7.31 -1.60 -27.23
N TYR A 65 6.16 -1.11 -27.69
CA TYR A 65 6.03 0.12 -28.49
C TYR A 65 6.88 0.09 -29.77
N GLY A 66 6.94 -1.04 -30.47
CA GLY A 66 7.74 -1.19 -31.69
C GLY A 66 9.25 -1.13 -31.43
N GLY A 67 9.65 -1.32 -30.17
CA GLY A 67 11.02 -1.28 -29.72
C GLY A 67 11.51 0.10 -29.28
N SER A 68 10.62 1.09 -29.09
CA SER A 68 10.99 2.42 -28.59
C SER A 68 11.46 2.40 -27.13
N LEU A 69 10.96 1.46 -26.32
CA LEU A 69 11.39 1.25 -24.94
C LEU A 69 12.62 0.34 -24.82
N ALA A 70 12.71 -0.71 -25.64
CA ALA A 70 13.98 -1.39 -25.91
C ALA A 70 13.94 -2.16 -27.23
N PRO A 71 15.11 -2.53 -27.79
CA PRO A 71 15.20 -3.06 -29.15
C PRO A 71 14.29 -4.26 -29.41
N GLN A 72 13.73 -4.32 -30.62
CA GLN A 72 12.97 -5.46 -31.11
C GLN A 72 13.78 -6.77 -30.94
N PRO A 73 13.18 -7.85 -30.43
CA PRO A 73 13.84 -9.15 -30.33
C PRO A 73 14.34 -9.66 -31.69
N ALA A 74 15.50 -10.32 -31.73
CA ALA A 74 16.02 -10.82 -33.00
C ALA A 74 15.14 -11.97 -33.52
N GLY A 75 14.55 -11.77 -34.69
CA GLY A 75 13.63 -12.73 -35.32
C GLY A 75 12.15 -12.53 -34.97
N ALA A 76 11.78 -11.43 -34.29
CA ALA A 76 10.37 -11.04 -34.21
C ALA A 76 9.81 -10.82 -35.62
N ASP A 77 8.63 -11.39 -35.88
CA ASP A 77 7.91 -11.33 -37.15
C ASP A 77 6.47 -10.91 -36.84
N TRP A 78 6.23 -9.61 -36.98
CA TRP A 78 4.97 -9.02 -36.57
C TRP A 78 3.87 -9.24 -37.61
N ALA A 79 4.24 -9.42 -38.87
CA ALA A 79 3.29 -9.80 -39.90
C ALA A 79 2.69 -11.20 -39.64
N THR A 80 3.43 -12.07 -38.96
CA THR A 80 2.96 -13.41 -38.55
C THR A 80 2.34 -13.42 -37.14
N TYR A 81 2.97 -12.77 -36.15
CA TYR A 81 2.63 -12.90 -34.72
C TYR A 81 2.02 -11.64 -34.09
N GLY A 82 1.77 -10.60 -34.89
CA GLY A 82 1.17 -9.34 -34.45
C GLY A 82 -0.33 -9.43 -34.15
N PHE A 83 -0.88 -8.33 -33.68
CA PHE A 83 -2.28 -8.23 -33.27
C PHE A 83 -3.24 -8.54 -34.43
N GLY A 84 -4.25 -9.39 -34.17
CA GLY A 84 -5.26 -9.79 -35.14
C GLY A 84 -4.79 -10.75 -36.25
N THR A 85 -3.54 -11.22 -36.23
CA THR A 85 -3.09 -12.29 -37.14
C THR A 85 -3.72 -13.64 -36.71
N PRO A 86 -3.73 -14.66 -37.59
CA PRO A 86 -4.18 -16.00 -37.20
C PRO A 86 -3.47 -16.60 -35.98
N ALA A 87 -2.18 -16.27 -35.78
CA ALA A 87 -1.43 -16.74 -34.61
C ALA A 87 -1.92 -16.05 -33.32
N PHE A 88 -2.13 -14.74 -33.35
CA PHE A 88 -2.71 -14.01 -32.22
C PHE A 88 -4.11 -14.52 -31.89
N ASN A 89 -4.97 -14.69 -32.89
CA ASN A 89 -6.34 -15.19 -32.69
C ASN A 89 -6.37 -16.57 -32.03
N ALA A 90 -5.38 -17.44 -32.31
CA ALA A 90 -5.27 -18.75 -31.66
C ALA A 90 -5.00 -18.62 -30.15
N ILE A 91 -4.09 -17.73 -29.74
CA ILE A 91 -3.82 -17.45 -28.32
C ILE A 91 -5.01 -16.76 -27.68
N PHE A 92 -5.59 -15.74 -28.34
CA PHE A 92 -6.74 -15.01 -27.85
C PHE A 92 -7.93 -15.94 -27.54
N LYS A 93 -8.23 -16.85 -28.48
CA LYS A 93 -9.26 -17.87 -28.32
C LYS A 93 -8.96 -18.86 -27.18
N ALA A 94 -7.71 -19.29 -27.04
CA ALA A 94 -7.30 -20.17 -25.94
C ALA A 94 -7.44 -19.46 -24.58
N SER A 95 -7.08 -18.18 -24.49
CA SER A 95 -7.24 -17.37 -23.28
C SER A 95 -8.72 -17.20 -22.89
N LEU A 96 -9.61 -16.96 -23.87
CA LEU A 96 -11.06 -16.91 -23.64
C LEU A 96 -11.61 -18.26 -23.12
N GLN A 97 -11.14 -19.38 -23.68
CA GLN A 97 -11.51 -20.71 -23.21
C GLN A 97 -11.02 -20.98 -21.78
N SER A 98 -9.81 -20.52 -21.44
CA SER A 98 -9.27 -20.60 -20.08
C SER A 98 -10.09 -19.75 -19.10
N ALA A 99 -10.42 -18.50 -19.44
CA ALA A 99 -11.28 -17.66 -18.62
C ALA A 99 -12.65 -18.32 -18.35
N LYS A 100 -13.22 -18.98 -19.36
CA LYS A 100 -14.45 -19.76 -19.22
C LYS A 100 -14.30 -20.96 -18.28
N SER A 101 -13.18 -21.69 -18.35
CA SER A 101 -12.95 -22.86 -17.51
C SER A 101 -12.66 -22.48 -16.05
N THR A 102 -12.02 -21.34 -15.81
CA THR A 102 -11.68 -20.81 -14.47
C THR A 102 -12.81 -19.98 -13.86
N GLY A 103 -13.79 -19.55 -14.66
CA GLY A 103 -14.88 -18.67 -14.23
C GLY A 103 -14.46 -17.20 -14.09
N MET A 104 -13.36 -16.81 -14.74
CA MET A 104 -12.89 -15.43 -14.80
C MET A 104 -13.64 -14.65 -15.89
N ILE A 105 -13.85 -13.36 -15.64
CA ILE A 105 -14.27 -12.42 -16.69
C ILE A 105 -13.08 -12.02 -17.57
N PHE A 106 -13.37 -11.66 -18.82
CA PHE A 106 -12.37 -11.36 -19.84
C PHE A 106 -12.57 -9.95 -20.40
N ASP A 107 -11.62 -9.06 -20.08
CA ASP A 107 -11.46 -7.76 -20.71
C ASP A 107 -10.29 -7.83 -21.72
N PHE A 108 -10.27 -6.95 -22.72
CA PHE A 108 -9.26 -6.99 -23.78
C PHE A 108 -8.99 -5.65 -24.44
N ALA A 109 -7.73 -5.42 -24.79
CA ALA A 109 -7.34 -4.25 -25.55
C ALA A 109 -7.91 -4.27 -26.98
N LEU A 110 -8.45 -3.13 -27.44
CA LEU A 110 -8.99 -2.96 -28.80
C LEU A 110 -7.91 -2.92 -29.89
N GLY A 111 -6.64 -2.91 -29.51
CA GLY A 111 -5.50 -2.85 -30.41
C GLY A 111 -4.20 -3.26 -29.72
N PRO A 112 -3.08 -3.32 -30.44
CA PRO A 112 -1.77 -3.56 -29.84
C PRO A 112 -1.36 -2.45 -28.85
N SER A 113 -0.53 -2.79 -27.87
CA SER A 113 0.00 -1.85 -26.86
C SER A 113 -1.14 -1.10 -26.13
N GLN A 114 -1.36 0.18 -26.40
CA GLN A 114 -2.37 1.03 -25.75
C GLN A 114 -3.80 0.84 -26.27
N GLY A 115 -3.98 0.08 -27.36
CA GLY A 115 -5.29 -0.06 -28.00
C GLY A 115 -5.68 1.09 -28.95
N GLN A 116 -4.85 2.13 -29.09
CA GLN A 116 -5.13 3.36 -29.88
C GLN A 116 -5.08 3.19 -31.42
N GLY A 117 -5.00 1.96 -31.93
CA GLY A 117 -4.74 1.75 -33.35
C GLY A 117 -4.90 0.30 -33.77
N VAL A 118 -4.89 0.08 -35.08
CA VAL A 118 -4.94 -1.25 -35.67
C VAL A 118 -4.03 -1.34 -36.91
N PRO A 119 -3.56 -2.55 -37.30
CA PRO A 119 -3.01 -2.77 -38.63
C PRO A 119 -4.00 -2.33 -39.70
N ALA A 120 -3.56 -1.47 -40.63
CA ALA A 120 -4.46 -0.80 -41.57
C ALA A 120 -3.74 -0.41 -42.87
N ASN A 121 -4.51 -0.09 -43.91
CA ASN A 121 -3.94 0.47 -45.13
C ASN A 121 -3.53 1.94 -44.88
N PRO A 122 -2.33 2.38 -45.31
CA PRO A 122 -1.88 3.76 -45.12
C PRO A 122 -2.77 4.84 -45.76
N ASN A 123 -3.67 4.46 -46.68
CA ASN A 123 -4.62 5.38 -47.31
C ASN A 123 -6.01 5.39 -46.66
N ASP A 124 -6.21 4.67 -45.55
CA ASP A 124 -7.48 4.66 -44.85
C ASP A 124 -7.73 6.03 -44.19
N GLU A 125 -8.80 6.72 -44.58
CA GLU A 125 -9.16 8.06 -44.09
C GLU A 125 -9.50 8.10 -42.58
N GLY A 126 -9.74 6.95 -41.95
CA GLY A 126 -9.93 6.82 -40.51
C GLY A 126 -8.64 6.80 -39.70
N LEU A 127 -7.47 6.79 -40.33
CA LEU A 127 -6.18 6.95 -39.63
C LEU A 127 -5.99 8.38 -39.12
N HIS A 128 -5.11 8.53 -38.13
CA HIS A 128 -4.81 9.79 -37.44
C HIS A 128 -4.44 10.94 -38.40
N TRP A 129 -4.84 12.15 -38.01
CA TRP A 129 -4.61 13.40 -38.75
C TRP A 129 -3.89 14.41 -37.87
N ASP A 130 -2.95 15.15 -38.47
CA ASP A 130 -2.26 16.26 -37.82
C ASP A 130 -2.50 17.56 -38.61
N LEU A 131 -2.34 18.69 -37.93
CA LEU A 131 -2.38 20.02 -38.53
C LEU A 131 -1.00 20.66 -38.43
N ALA A 132 -0.26 20.68 -39.54
CA ALA A 132 1.09 21.25 -39.60
C ALA A 132 1.04 22.79 -39.68
N PRO A 133 1.60 23.52 -38.70
CA PRO A 133 1.69 24.97 -38.74
C PRO A 133 3.00 25.44 -39.39
N PHE A 134 2.90 26.37 -40.34
CA PHE A 134 4.02 27.07 -40.95
C PHE A 134 3.83 28.57 -40.77
N ASN A 135 4.92 29.33 -40.69
CA ASN A 135 4.81 30.78 -40.59
C ASN A 135 6.05 31.51 -41.16
N VAL A 136 5.84 32.74 -41.62
CA VAL A 136 6.90 33.58 -42.18
C VAL A 136 6.62 35.06 -41.92
N SER A 137 7.65 35.82 -41.56
CA SER A 137 7.55 37.28 -41.42
C SER A 137 7.40 37.93 -42.80
N VAL A 138 6.46 38.87 -42.93
CA VAL A 138 6.30 39.68 -44.14
C VAL A 138 7.52 40.62 -44.24
N PRO A 139 8.15 40.74 -45.43
CA PRO A 139 9.32 41.60 -45.57
C PRO A 139 9.01 43.09 -45.29
N PRO A 140 10.02 43.92 -44.98
CA PRO A 140 9.82 45.35 -44.67
C PRO A 140 9.21 46.17 -45.81
N ASN A 141 9.19 45.66 -47.04
CA ASN A 141 8.52 46.30 -48.17
C ASN A 141 6.99 46.08 -48.19
N GLY A 142 6.46 45.29 -47.25
CA GLY A 142 5.04 45.02 -47.08
C GLY A 142 4.42 44.11 -48.13
N ALA A 143 5.19 43.56 -49.07
CA ALA A 143 4.68 42.71 -50.14
C ALA A 143 5.16 41.27 -49.97
N TYR A 144 4.22 40.32 -49.97
CA TYR A 144 4.50 38.89 -50.04
C TYR A 144 4.00 38.34 -51.36
N ASN A 145 4.93 38.00 -52.25
CA ASN A 145 4.65 37.46 -53.58
C ASN A 145 5.45 36.18 -53.76
N GLY A 146 4.80 35.03 -53.71
CA GLY A 146 5.51 33.76 -53.81
C GLY A 146 4.68 32.56 -53.40
N GLN A 147 5.33 31.40 -53.39
CA GLN A 147 4.75 30.17 -52.88
C GLN A 147 4.66 30.23 -51.35
N ILE A 148 3.50 29.88 -50.81
CA ILE A 148 3.28 29.85 -49.36
C ILE A 148 4.15 28.78 -48.70
N LEU A 149 4.59 29.03 -47.47
CA LEU A 149 5.46 28.10 -46.74
C LEU A 149 4.70 26.80 -46.44
N GLY A 150 5.39 25.65 -46.52
CA GLY A 150 4.79 24.32 -46.28
C GLY A 150 3.97 23.77 -47.44
N TRP A 151 3.97 24.43 -48.61
CA TRP A 151 3.22 23.94 -49.76
C TRP A 151 3.66 22.52 -50.17
N GLY A 152 2.68 21.61 -50.30
CA GLY A 152 2.91 20.19 -50.59
C GLY A 152 2.94 19.28 -49.36
N THR A 153 2.87 19.82 -48.14
CA THR A 153 2.74 19.02 -46.90
C THR A 153 1.39 18.29 -46.82
N GLY A 154 0.31 18.92 -47.29
CA GLY A 154 -1.04 18.37 -47.21
C GLY A 154 -2.07 19.31 -47.84
N GLU A 155 -3.33 19.14 -47.45
CA GLU A 155 -4.41 20.03 -47.86
C GLU A 155 -4.34 21.34 -47.06
N LEU A 156 -4.37 22.48 -47.75
CA LEU A 156 -4.35 23.79 -47.10
C LEU A 156 -5.69 24.04 -46.37
N VAL A 157 -5.63 24.17 -45.05
CA VAL A 157 -6.79 24.50 -44.20
C VAL A 157 -6.97 26.01 -44.09
N SER A 158 -5.89 26.75 -43.84
CA SER A 158 -5.95 28.21 -43.76
C SER A 158 -4.61 28.90 -44.05
N LEU A 159 -4.67 30.08 -44.68
CA LEU A 159 -3.57 31.05 -44.75
C LEU A 159 -3.97 32.33 -44.02
N VAL A 160 -3.43 32.56 -42.82
CA VAL A 160 -3.78 33.69 -41.98
C VAL A 160 -2.68 34.75 -41.98
N SER A 161 -3.03 36.02 -42.13
CA SER A 161 -2.14 37.14 -41.83
C SER A 161 -2.50 37.79 -40.51
N ALA A 162 -1.51 38.21 -39.72
CA ALA A 162 -1.72 39.05 -38.55
C ALA A 162 -0.59 40.06 -38.35
N ARG A 163 -0.91 41.21 -37.75
CA ARG A 163 0.07 42.21 -37.32
C ARG A 163 0.63 41.84 -35.96
N VAL A 164 1.95 41.80 -35.84
CA VAL A 164 2.68 41.52 -34.59
C VAL A 164 2.89 42.83 -33.84
N VAL A 165 2.48 42.85 -32.58
CA VAL A 165 2.61 43.98 -31.64
C VAL A 165 3.85 43.82 -30.76
N ASN A 166 4.11 42.60 -30.29
CA ASN A 166 5.24 42.30 -29.42
C ASN A 166 5.74 40.87 -29.64
N THR A 167 7.02 40.64 -29.35
CA THR A 167 7.68 39.34 -29.42
C THR A 167 8.46 39.09 -28.13
N SER A 168 8.30 37.92 -27.53
CA SER A 168 9.05 37.50 -26.35
C SER A 168 9.41 36.01 -26.42
N THR A 169 10.20 35.52 -25.46
CA THR A 169 10.53 34.10 -25.32
C THR A 169 9.74 33.48 -24.18
N VAL A 170 9.27 32.24 -24.36
CA VAL A 170 8.65 31.40 -23.34
C VAL A 170 9.57 30.21 -23.09
N VAL A 171 9.76 29.88 -21.82
CA VAL A 171 10.60 28.76 -21.40
C VAL A 171 9.70 27.61 -20.98
N ASN A 172 9.85 26.46 -21.64
CA ASN A 172 9.15 25.23 -21.30
C ASN A 172 10.10 24.37 -20.44
N PRO A 173 9.70 24.00 -19.22
CA PRO A 173 10.54 23.18 -18.34
C PRO A 173 10.75 21.76 -18.92
N ALA A 174 11.82 21.12 -18.48
CA ALA A 174 12.04 19.69 -18.74
C ALA A 174 10.99 18.84 -18.01
N SER A 175 10.67 17.66 -18.55
CA SER A 175 9.83 16.67 -17.88
C SER A 175 10.60 15.38 -17.62
N SER A 176 10.60 14.93 -16.37
CA SER A 176 11.25 13.69 -15.95
C SER A 176 10.48 12.44 -16.37
N LEU A 177 9.15 12.51 -16.45
CA LEU A 177 8.29 11.33 -16.70
C LEU A 177 8.55 10.70 -18.08
N PHE A 178 8.79 11.54 -19.09
CA PHE A 178 9.09 11.12 -20.47
C PHE A 178 10.54 11.46 -20.89
N SER A 179 11.39 11.84 -19.94
CA SER A 179 12.79 12.26 -20.20
C SER A 179 12.93 13.33 -21.29
N THR A 180 12.00 14.29 -21.35
CA THR A 180 12.04 15.37 -22.34
C THR A 180 12.82 16.58 -21.81
N PRO A 181 13.84 17.08 -22.54
CA PRO A 181 14.61 18.24 -22.09
C PRO A 181 13.80 19.53 -22.23
N ALA A 182 14.22 20.55 -21.47
CA ALA A 182 13.64 21.89 -21.55
C ALA A 182 13.81 22.49 -22.96
N ASN A 183 12.83 23.29 -23.39
CA ASN A 183 12.82 23.92 -24.71
C ASN A 183 12.33 25.38 -24.62
N ASN A 184 12.73 26.21 -25.58
CA ASN A 184 12.26 27.59 -25.68
C ASN A 184 11.30 27.75 -26.86
N ALA A 185 10.22 28.48 -26.65
CA ALA A 185 9.28 28.89 -27.69
C ALA A 185 9.29 30.41 -27.86
N THR A 186 8.89 30.88 -29.04
CA THR A 186 8.64 32.31 -29.27
C THR A 186 7.20 32.63 -28.97
N ARG A 187 6.92 33.73 -28.26
CA ARG A 187 5.57 34.27 -28.09
C ARG A 187 5.37 35.52 -28.92
N LEU A 188 4.28 35.58 -29.67
CA LEU A 188 3.84 36.74 -30.43
C LEU A 188 2.55 37.30 -29.82
N VAL A 189 2.51 38.60 -29.58
CA VAL A 189 1.26 39.32 -29.32
C VAL A 189 0.76 39.87 -30.65
N LEU A 190 -0.41 39.42 -31.09
CA LEU A 190 -1.04 39.78 -32.36
C LEU A 190 -2.11 40.85 -32.13
N ALA A 191 -2.22 41.80 -33.05
CA ALA A 191 -3.29 42.79 -33.00
C ALA A 191 -4.62 42.14 -33.35
N ALA A 192 -5.58 42.13 -32.41
CA ALA A 192 -6.80 41.34 -32.53
C ALA A 192 -7.68 41.71 -33.73
N GLY A 193 -7.64 42.96 -34.19
CA GLY A 193 -8.38 43.41 -35.38
C GLY A 193 -7.68 43.11 -36.71
N SER A 194 -6.52 42.45 -36.71
CA SER A 194 -5.67 42.27 -37.89
C SER A 194 -5.62 40.84 -38.45
N LEU A 195 -6.29 39.87 -37.79
CA LEU A 195 -6.35 38.50 -38.29
C LEU A 195 -7.27 38.43 -39.51
N VAL A 196 -6.70 38.04 -40.65
CA VAL A 196 -7.40 37.90 -41.93
C VAL A 196 -7.03 36.56 -42.54
N ASP A 197 -8.03 35.80 -42.95
CA ASP A 197 -7.87 34.57 -43.72
C ASP A 197 -7.78 34.90 -45.22
N HIS A 198 -6.73 34.42 -45.88
CA HIS A 198 -6.40 34.63 -47.29
C HIS A 198 -6.43 33.32 -48.08
N THR A 199 -7.04 32.27 -47.56
CA THR A 199 -7.03 30.93 -48.19
C THR A 199 -7.58 30.97 -49.61
N ASP A 200 -8.67 31.70 -49.83
CA ASP A 200 -9.27 31.88 -51.16
C ASP A 200 -8.37 32.64 -52.16
N ALA A 201 -7.35 33.35 -51.68
CA ALA A 201 -6.39 34.06 -52.52
C ALA A 201 -5.22 33.17 -52.98
N VAL A 202 -5.08 31.96 -52.44
CA VAL A 202 -4.02 31.02 -52.79
C VAL A 202 -4.38 30.32 -54.10
N SER A 203 -3.48 30.39 -55.07
CA SER A 203 -3.65 29.70 -56.35
C SER A 203 -3.47 28.19 -56.22
N VAL A 204 -3.92 27.45 -57.24
CA VAL A 204 -3.77 25.98 -57.31
C VAL A 204 -2.32 25.48 -57.28
N ASP A 205 -1.34 26.33 -57.58
CA ASP A 205 0.10 26.04 -57.47
C ASP A 205 0.72 26.56 -56.16
N GLY A 206 -0.12 26.97 -55.20
CA GLY A 206 0.27 27.37 -53.86
C GLY A 206 0.87 28.76 -53.76
N LYS A 207 0.57 29.67 -54.70
CA LYS A 207 1.12 31.02 -54.71
C LYS A 207 0.09 32.03 -54.26
N VAL A 208 0.58 33.09 -53.64
CA VAL A 208 -0.26 34.23 -53.22
C VAL A 208 0.47 35.54 -53.48
N SER A 209 -0.30 36.60 -53.67
CA SER A 209 0.20 37.98 -53.79
C SER A 209 -0.57 38.86 -52.82
N LEU A 210 0.07 39.22 -51.71
CA LEU A 210 -0.53 40.00 -50.62
C LEU A 210 0.28 41.26 -50.34
N SER A 211 -0.40 42.34 -49.95
CA SER A 211 0.22 43.61 -49.56
C SER A 211 -0.29 44.08 -48.21
N PHE A 212 0.64 44.47 -47.35
CA PHE A 212 0.42 44.86 -45.96
C PHE A 212 1.01 46.23 -45.70
N ASN A 213 0.32 47.02 -44.87
CA ASN A 213 0.82 48.31 -44.43
C ASN A 213 1.80 48.11 -43.25
N VAL A 214 3.09 47.99 -43.58
CA VAL A 214 4.19 47.78 -42.61
C VAL A 214 4.88 49.10 -42.24
N SER A 215 5.37 49.20 -41.01
CA SER A 215 6.20 50.32 -40.52
C SER A 215 7.31 49.80 -39.59
N GLU A 216 8.26 50.66 -39.17
CA GLU A 216 9.29 50.29 -38.17
C GLU A 216 8.72 49.70 -36.88
N HIS A 217 7.45 49.99 -36.56
CA HIS A 217 6.75 49.53 -35.37
C HIS A 217 5.58 48.59 -35.67
N SER A 218 5.37 48.17 -36.93
CA SER A 218 4.33 47.20 -37.29
C SER A 218 4.82 46.22 -38.34
N THR A 219 5.09 44.99 -37.90
CA THR A 219 5.44 43.86 -38.76
C THR A 219 4.23 42.96 -38.91
N TYR A 220 4.09 42.32 -40.08
CA TYR A 220 3.07 41.30 -40.32
C TYR A 220 3.73 39.93 -40.38
N ARG A 221 2.95 38.90 -40.04
CA ARG A 221 3.33 37.50 -40.18
C ARG A 221 2.22 36.75 -40.92
N LEU A 222 2.62 35.86 -41.81
CA LEU A 222 1.75 34.89 -42.45
C LEU A 222 1.89 33.55 -41.75
N PHE A 223 0.76 32.86 -41.57
CA PHE A 223 0.65 31.54 -40.98
C PHE A 223 -0.10 30.65 -41.96
N ALA A 224 0.46 29.50 -42.34
CA ALA A 224 -0.18 28.53 -43.22
C ALA A 224 -0.37 27.22 -42.47
N TYR A 225 -1.56 26.63 -42.57
CA TYR A 225 -1.93 25.40 -41.87
C TYR A 225 -2.35 24.34 -42.86
N TYR A 226 -1.76 23.15 -42.76
CA TYR A 226 -2.08 22.03 -43.65
C TYR A 226 -2.52 20.82 -42.84
N GLN A 227 -3.64 20.22 -43.24
CA GLN A 227 -4.07 18.94 -42.70
C GLN A 227 -3.54 17.81 -43.57
N TYR A 228 -3.09 16.74 -42.93
CA TYR A 228 -2.56 15.55 -43.57
C TYR A 228 -2.65 14.35 -42.63
N GLN A 229 -2.60 13.14 -43.20
CA GLN A 229 -2.39 11.94 -42.41
C GLN A 229 -0.90 11.82 -42.12
N ASP A 230 -0.55 11.91 -40.85
CA ASP A 230 0.84 11.82 -40.41
C ASP A 230 1.35 10.37 -40.37
N LEU A 231 0.43 9.41 -40.52
CA LEU A 231 0.69 7.97 -40.48
C LEU A 231 1.43 7.55 -39.21
N VAL A 232 1.16 8.25 -38.10
CA VAL A 232 1.69 7.90 -36.79
C VAL A 232 1.19 6.51 -36.39
N LYS A 233 2.04 5.78 -35.68
CA LYS A 233 1.80 4.40 -35.28
C LYS A 233 1.99 4.26 -33.78
N ASN A 234 1.05 3.56 -33.15
CA ASN A 234 1.19 3.11 -31.77
C ASN A 234 2.09 1.86 -31.66
N LEU A 235 2.26 1.13 -32.77
CA LEU A 235 3.25 0.07 -32.92
C LEU A 235 4.00 0.27 -34.24
N ASP A 236 5.17 0.91 -34.18
CA ASP A 236 5.98 1.17 -35.38
C ASP A 236 6.97 0.05 -35.65
N ILE A 237 6.71 -0.67 -36.74
CA ILE A 237 7.55 -1.74 -37.25
C ILE A 237 7.94 -1.41 -38.69
N HIS A 238 9.14 -1.81 -39.09
CA HIS A 238 9.65 -1.61 -40.44
C HIS A 238 9.83 -2.95 -41.17
N GLU A 239 8.70 -3.60 -41.47
CA GLU A 239 8.63 -4.89 -42.17
C GLU A 239 7.69 -4.76 -43.38
N SER A 240 8.10 -5.28 -44.54
CA SER A 240 7.33 -5.24 -45.80
C SER A 240 7.36 -6.60 -46.52
N SER A 241 7.44 -7.67 -45.74
CA SER A 241 7.70 -9.02 -46.24
C SER A 241 6.48 -9.68 -46.86
N THR A 242 5.26 -9.25 -46.52
CA THR A 242 4.02 -9.95 -46.90
C THR A 242 3.13 -9.18 -47.88
N GLY A 243 3.28 -7.86 -47.97
CA GLY A 243 2.40 -6.94 -48.70
C GLY A 243 1.02 -6.77 -48.06
N SER A 244 0.83 -7.24 -46.82
CA SER A 244 -0.46 -7.20 -46.11
C SER A 244 -0.58 -5.98 -45.19
N ILE A 245 -1.76 -5.74 -44.61
CA ILE A 245 -1.95 -4.68 -43.61
C ILE A 245 -1.20 -4.93 -42.30
N PHE A 246 -0.76 -6.18 -42.06
CA PHE A 246 0.04 -6.54 -40.88
C PHE A 246 1.52 -6.21 -41.05
N ASP A 247 1.94 -5.87 -42.29
CA ASP A 247 3.23 -5.22 -42.50
C ASP A 247 3.21 -3.85 -41.83
N ASN A 248 4.40 -3.39 -41.41
CA ASN A 248 4.62 -2.08 -40.83
C ASN A 248 3.91 -1.77 -39.48
N GLY A 249 3.31 -2.76 -38.82
CA GLY A 249 2.76 -2.61 -37.46
C GLY A 249 1.33 -2.07 -37.44
N SER A 250 1.05 -1.15 -36.51
CA SER A 250 -0.31 -0.64 -36.27
C SER A 250 -0.36 0.87 -36.33
N TYR A 251 -1.28 1.38 -37.14
CA TYR A 251 -1.51 2.81 -37.31
C TYR A 251 -2.49 3.31 -36.28
N THR A 252 -2.20 4.48 -35.70
CA THR A 252 -3.11 5.17 -34.81
C THR A 252 -4.33 5.65 -35.60
N VAL A 253 -5.53 5.51 -35.02
CA VAL A 253 -6.78 5.96 -35.63
C VAL A 253 -7.10 7.43 -35.29
N ASP A 254 -7.99 8.07 -36.05
CA ASP A 254 -8.51 9.40 -35.75
C ASP A 254 -9.45 9.36 -34.53
N HIS A 255 -8.90 9.68 -33.36
CA HIS A 255 -9.64 9.71 -32.09
C HIS A 255 -10.63 10.88 -31.99
N PHE A 256 -10.65 11.79 -32.96
CA PHE A 256 -11.57 12.93 -32.97
C PHE A 256 -12.69 12.78 -34.00
N SER A 257 -12.92 11.57 -34.52
CA SER A 257 -14.06 11.30 -35.40
C SER A 257 -14.57 9.85 -35.34
N ALA A 258 -15.81 9.64 -35.79
CA ALA A 258 -16.37 8.30 -35.96
C ALA A 258 -15.61 7.45 -36.99
N ARG A 259 -14.87 8.07 -37.93
CA ARG A 259 -14.11 7.32 -38.93
C ARG A 259 -12.98 6.53 -38.29
N GLY A 260 -12.30 7.09 -37.29
CA GLY A 260 -11.26 6.35 -36.58
C GLY A 260 -11.81 5.17 -35.80
N ALA A 261 -12.94 5.35 -35.11
CA ALA A 261 -13.65 4.25 -34.46
C ALA A 261 -14.06 3.16 -35.47
N GLN A 262 -14.54 3.57 -36.66
CA GLN A 262 -14.94 2.64 -37.71
C GLN A 262 -13.76 1.82 -38.26
N THR A 263 -12.56 2.42 -38.41
CA THR A 263 -11.35 1.67 -38.80
C THR A 263 -11.04 0.56 -37.79
N THR A 264 -11.13 0.84 -36.49
CA THR A 264 -10.97 -0.19 -35.44
C THR A 264 -12.05 -1.27 -35.55
N ILE A 265 -13.32 -0.89 -35.69
CA ILE A 265 -14.46 -1.82 -35.82
C ILE A 265 -14.28 -2.73 -37.03
N ASP A 266 -13.97 -2.15 -38.19
CA ASP A 266 -13.80 -2.88 -39.44
C ASP A 266 -12.63 -3.85 -39.34
N PHE A 267 -11.53 -3.48 -38.69
CA PHE A 267 -10.43 -4.39 -38.42
C PHE A 267 -10.89 -5.59 -37.58
N TRP A 268 -11.57 -5.33 -36.45
CA TRP A 268 -12.05 -6.41 -35.59
C TRP A 268 -13.00 -7.35 -36.32
N GLU A 269 -14.04 -6.83 -36.99
CA GLU A 269 -15.02 -7.63 -37.73
C GLU A 269 -14.38 -8.49 -38.82
N ASN A 270 -13.37 -7.96 -39.52
CA ASN A 270 -12.74 -8.66 -40.63
C ASN A 270 -11.66 -9.64 -40.22
N TYR A 271 -10.93 -9.41 -39.12
CA TYR A 271 -9.72 -10.16 -38.79
C TYR A 271 -9.78 -10.96 -37.49
N ILE A 272 -10.63 -10.61 -36.52
CA ILE A 272 -10.72 -11.31 -35.22
C ILE A 272 -12.10 -11.95 -35.06
N LEU A 273 -13.14 -11.14 -35.24
CA LEU A 273 -14.55 -11.49 -35.08
C LEU A 273 -15.13 -12.27 -36.27
N ASN A 274 -14.30 -12.56 -37.28
CA ASN A 274 -14.66 -13.49 -38.35
C ASN A 274 -14.67 -14.96 -37.86
N ASP A 275 -14.02 -15.26 -36.73
CA ASP A 275 -14.12 -16.54 -36.03
C ASP A 275 -15.36 -16.55 -35.13
N THR A 276 -16.35 -17.37 -35.51
CA THR A 276 -17.62 -17.48 -34.79
C THR A 276 -17.48 -18.02 -33.36
N ASP A 277 -16.42 -18.77 -33.07
CA ASP A 277 -16.18 -19.28 -31.73
C ASP A 277 -15.71 -18.16 -30.80
N ILE A 278 -14.88 -17.22 -31.29
CA ILE A 278 -14.49 -16.02 -30.52
C ILE A 278 -15.74 -15.18 -30.20
N LYS A 279 -16.62 -14.95 -31.18
CA LYS A 279 -17.91 -14.27 -30.97
C LYS A 279 -18.76 -14.96 -29.89
N SER A 280 -18.85 -16.29 -29.93
CA SER A 280 -19.60 -17.05 -28.93
C SER A 280 -18.98 -16.94 -27.54
N LEU A 281 -17.65 -17.01 -27.43
CA LEU A 281 -16.95 -16.92 -26.14
C LEU A 281 -17.11 -15.54 -25.50
N PHE A 282 -17.10 -14.45 -26.29
CA PHE A 282 -17.37 -13.11 -25.75
C PHE A 282 -18.74 -13.01 -25.07
N GLN A 283 -19.78 -13.64 -25.62
CA GLN A 283 -21.10 -13.65 -24.99
C GLN A 283 -21.12 -14.41 -23.65
N GLU A 284 -20.14 -15.29 -23.42
CA GLU A 284 -20.07 -16.11 -22.21
C GLU A 284 -19.18 -15.50 -21.12
N VAL A 285 -18.02 -14.92 -21.49
CA VAL A 285 -17.02 -14.44 -20.53
C VAL A 285 -16.56 -12.99 -20.75
N GLY A 286 -16.83 -12.42 -21.92
CA GLY A 286 -16.40 -11.07 -22.25
C GLY A 286 -17.15 -10.03 -21.41
N ARG A 287 -16.44 -8.99 -20.98
CA ARG A 287 -17.06 -7.88 -20.24
C ARG A 287 -16.74 -6.53 -20.88
N TYR A 288 -15.48 -6.15 -21.06
CA TYR A 288 -15.11 -4.88 -21.68
C TYR A 288 -14.12 -5.01 -22.84
N GLY A 289 -14.36 -4.28 -23.93
CA GLY A 289 -13.29 -3.82 -24.80
C GLY A 289 -12.62 -2.60 -24.15
N TRP A 290 -11.29 -2.51 -24.21
CA TRP A 290 -10.50 -1.55 -23.46
C TRP A 290 -9.52 -0.74 -24.32
N GLU A 291 -9.30 0.52 -23.94
CA GLU A 291 -8.23 1.41 -24.43
C GLU A 291 -7.51 2.13 -23.29
N ASP A 292 -6.18 2.17 -23.38
CA ASP A 292 -5.27 2.82 -22.43
C ASP A 292 -5.30 4.35 -22.53
N SER A 293 -4.51 5.04 -21.71
CA SER A 293 -4.33 6.48 -21.80
C SER A 293 -3.77 6.88 -23.16
N ILE A 294 -4.23 8.01 -23.70
CA ILE A 294 -3.89 8.44 -25.06
C ILE A 294 -2.48 9.06 -25.11
N GLU A 295 -1.61 8.51 -25.96
CA GLU A 295 -0.18 8.86 -26.03
C GLU A 295 0.27 9.41 -27.40
N ILE A 296 -0.70 9.79 -28.24
CA ILE A 296 -0.48 10.18 -29.63
C ILE A 296 0.25 11.53 -29.68
N LYS A 297 1.37 11.58 -30.39
CA LYS A 297 2.08 12.84 -30.65
C LYS A 297 1.50 13.56 -31.85
N SER A 298 1.46 14.89 -31.79
CA SER A 298 0.97 15.74 -32.88
C SER A 298 1.63 17.12 -32.82
N ASN A 299 1.56 17.88 -33.92
CA ASN A 299 1.79 19.33 -33.87
C ASN A 299 0.60 20.01 -33.19
N ILE A 300 -0.62 19.66 -33.63
CA ILE A 300 -1.88 20.12 -33.08
C ILE A 300 -2.86 18.95 -33.22
N SER A 301 -3.52 18.54 -32.13
CA SER A 301 -4.57 17.53 -32.16
C SER A 301 -5.64 17.94 -33.17
N TRP A 302 -5.91 17.09 -34.15
CA TRP A 302 -6.71 17.47 -35.32
C TRP A 302 -7.55 16.34 -35.90
N SER A 303 -8.62 16.72 -36.61
CA SER A 303 -9.36 15.88 -37.55
C SER A 303 -9.93 16.78 -38.65
N PRO A 304 -10.05 16.28 -39.91
CA PRO A 304 -10.69 17.03 -41.00
C PRO A 304 -12.12 17.47 -40.70
N SER A 305 -12.79 16.83 -39.73
CA SER A 305 -14.15 17.19 -39.32
C SER A 305 -14.21 18.40 -38.38
N LEU A 306 -13.10 18.79 -37.74
CA LEU A 306 -13.09 19.82 -36.69
C LEU A 306 -13.52 21.21 -37.15
N PRO A 307 -13.11 21.74 -38.32
CA PRO A 307 -13.59 23.05 -38.76
C PRO A 307 -15.11 23.12 -38.86
N GLY A 308 -15.75 22.05 -39.33
CA GLY A 308 -17.20 21.95 -39.42
C GLY A 308 -17.88 21.82 -38.06
N ILE A 309 -17.33 20.98 -37.17
CA ILE A 309 -17.82 20.85 -35.79
C ILE A 309 -17.72 22.20 -35.07
N PHE A 310 -16.59 22.89 -35.21
CA PHE A 310 -16.33 24.20 -34.62
C PHE A 310 -17.35 25.24 -35.08
N GLU A 311 -17.58 25.36 -36.40
CA GLU A 311 -18.56 26.30 -36.93
C GLU A 311 -19.99 25.98 -36.46
N GLN A 312 -20.33 24.69 -36.37
CA GLN A 312 -21.64 24.24 -35.88
C GLN A 312 -21.89 24.63 -34.42
N ILE A 313 -20.90 24.47 -33.53
CA ILE A 313 -21.08 24.74 -32.09
C ILE A 313 -20.88 26.22 -31.74
N ASN A 314 -20.00 26.93 -32.43
CA ASN A 314 -19.60 28.31 -32.09
C ASN A 314 -20.23 29.38 -33.00
N GLY A 315 -20.75 29.00 -34.18
CA GLY A 315 -21.40 29.92 -35.12
C GLY A 315 -20.45 30.81 -35.92
N TYR A 316 -19.16 30.50 -35.96
CA TYR A 316 -18.15 31.18 -36.78
C TYR A 316 -17.02 30.23 -37.19
N GLN A 317 -16.27 30.59 -38.24
CA GLN A 317 -15.22 29.73 -38.80
C GLN A 317 -13.89 29.82 -38.02
N LEU A 318 -13.25 28.67 -37.84
CA LEU A 318 -11.97 28.51 -37.12
C LEU A 318 -10.77 29.13 -37.84
N GLY A 319 -10.75 29.13 -39.18
CA GLY A 319 -9.55 29.36 -40.01
C GLY A 319 -8.66 30.53 -39.56
N LYS A 320 -9.20 31.76 -39.51
CA LYS A 320 -8.45 32.95 -39.10
C LYS A 320 -7.92 32.94 -37.65
N TYR A 321 -8.38 32.02 -36.81
CA TYR A 321 -7.98 31.90 -35.41
C TYR A 321 -6.99 30.76 -35.14
N LEU A 322 -6.63 29.97 -36.15
CA LEU A 322 -5.63 28.90 -36.03
C LEU A 322 -4.27 29.33 -35.44
N PRO A 323 -3.77 30.57 -35.62
CA PRO A 323 -2.60 31.05 -34.89
C PRO A 323 -2.69 30.89 -33.37
N LEU A 324 -3.89 31.00 -32.79
CA LEU A 324 -4.07 30.94 -31.34
C LEU A 324 -4.01 29.51 -30.78
N VAL A 325 -4.18 28.48 -31.61
CA VAL A 325 -4.29 27.08 -31.14
C VAL A 325 -3.05 26.23 -31.40
N MET A 326 -2.06 26.74 -32.13
CA MET A 326 -0.85 25.97 -32.49
C MET A 326 0.16 25.74 -31.35
N TYR A 327 -0.19 26.15 -30.13
CA TYR A 327 0.65 26.01 -28.95
C TYR A 327 -0.16 25.43 -27.79
N GLY A 328 0.30 24.31 -27.22
CA GLY A 328 -0.32 23.64 -26.08
C GLY A 328 -1.62 22.90 -26.40
N ASN A 329 -1.87 22.59 -27.68
CA ASN A 329 -3.00 21.78 -28.13
C ASN A 329 -2.57 20.57 -28.98
N ASN A 330 -1.35 20.10 -28.77
CA ASN A 330 -0.93 18.74 -29.11
C ASN A 330 -1.35 17.79 -27.98
N ASN A 331 -0.58 16.73 -27.68
CA ASN A 331 -0.79 15.91 -26.49
C ASN A 331 0.03 16.46 -25.31
N PRO A 332 -0.58 17.22 -24.38
CA PRO A 332 0.13 17.84 -23.27
C PRO A 332 0.68 16.79 -22.28
N GLY A 333 0.08 15.61 -22.18
CA GLY A 333 0.58 14.50 -21.36
C GLY A 333 1.95 14.00 -21.84
N VAL A 334 2.11 13.74 -23.14
CA VAL A 334 3.34 13.15 -23.72
C VAL A 334 4.35 14.21 -24.22
N GLN A 335 3.89 15.42 -24.57
CA GLN A 335 4.75 16.50 -25.08
C GLN A 335 4.75 17.76 -24.18
N PRO A 336 4.88 17.65 -22.84
CA PRO A 336 4.76 18.80 -21.94
C PRO A 336 5.86 19.86 -22.16
N SER A 337 7.07 19.43 -22.54
CA SER A 337 8.19 20.34 -22.88
C SER A 337 8.14 20.87 -24.32
N TYR A 338 7.29 20.29 -25.17
CA TYR A 338 7.18 20.60 -26.60
C TYR A 338 5.75 20.95 -27.03
N PRO A 339 5.09 21.94 -26.40
CA PRO A 339 3.73 22.38 -26.76
C PRO A 339 3.62 23.03 -28.15
N GLY A 340 4.74 23.32 -28.81
CA GLY A 340 4.82 24.05 -30.07
C GLY A 340 5.94 25.09 -30.03
N ASN A 341 6.46 25.48 -31.19
CA ASN A 341 7.60 26.41 -31.27
C ASN A 341 7.18 27.90 -31.23
N LEU A 342 5.89 28.19 -31.40
CA LEU A 342 5.34 29.53 -31.52
C LEU A 342 4.00 29.67 -30.79
N GLU A 343 3.96 30.42 -29.70
CA GLU A 343 2.74 30.83 -29.01
C GLU A 343 2.23 32.14 -29.63
N CYS A 344 0.95 32.21 -30.01
CA CYS A 344 0.33 33.48 -30.40
C CYS A 344 -0.83 33.82 -29.46
N VAL A 345 -0.83 35.06 -28.99
CA VAL A 345 -1.90 35.63 -28.16
C VAL A 345 -2.39 36.93 -28.75
N LEU A 346 -3.59 37.39 -28.36
CA LEU A 346 -4.14 38.66 -28.80
C LEU A 346 -3.80 39.81 -27.85
N ASP A 347 -3.71 41.04 -28.38
CA ASP A 347 -3.56 42.30 -27.62
C ASP A 347 -4.85 42.74 -26.89
N ARG A 348 -5.51 41.80 -26.21
CA ARG A 348 -6.72 42.01 -25.42
C ARG A 348 -6.55 41.40 -24.03
N GLU A 349 -7.43 41.78 -23.11
CA GLU A 349 -7.40 41.33 -21.70
C GLU A 349 -7.34 39.80 -21.55
N ASN A 350 -8.21 39.06 -22.26
CA ASN A 350 -8.22 37.59 -22.22
C ASN A 350 -7.22 36.91 -23.16
N GLN A 351 -6.37 37.69 -23.85
CA GLN A 351 -5.31 37.20 -24.72
C GLN A 351 -5.75 36.25 -25.86
N GLY A 352 -7.04 36.18 -26.18
CA GLY A 352 -7.59 35.26 -27.18
C GLY A 352 -7.95 33.87 -26.66
N GLN A 353 -7.87 33.63 -25.34
CA GLN A 353 -8.13 32.33 -24.72
C GLN A 353 -9.53 31.77 -25.03
N GLY A 354 -10.53 32.63 -25.25
CA GLY A 354 -11.87 32.20 -25.66
C GLY A 354 -11.85 31.35 -26.93
N TYR A 355 -11.08 31.74 -27.96
CA TYR A 355 -10.97 30.98 -29.22
C TYR A 355 -10.29 29.62 -29.02
N VAL A 356 -9.33 29.54 -28.09
CA VAL A 356 -8.66 28.29 -27.73
C VAL A 356 -9.63 27.36 -27.01
N ASN A 357 -10.46 27.89 -26.11
CA ASN A 357 -11.49 27.11 -25.43
C ASN A 357 -12.55 26.60 -26.43
N ASP A 358 -13.01 27.45 -27.35
CA ASP A 358 -13.97 27.08 -28.40
C ASP A 358 -13.40 25.98 -29.32
N PHE A 359 -12.09 25.96 -29.56
CA PHE A 359 -11.40 24.90 -30.30
C PHE A 359 -11.35 23.58 -29.53
N ARG A 360 -11.03 23.65 -28.23
CA ARG A 360 -11.02 22.47 -27.35
C ARG A 360 -12.41 21.89 -27.16
N ASP A 361 -13.45 22.72 -27.09
CA ASP A 361 -14.86 22.27 -27.06
C ASP A 361 -15.21 21.51 -28.38
N ALA A 362 -14.65 21.91 -29.54
CA ALA A 362 -14.82 21.19 -30.80
C ALA A 362 -14.04 19.86 -30.85
N LEU A 363 -12.80 19.83 -30.35
CA LEU A 363 -12.01 18.61 -30.17
C LEU A 363 -12.72 17.61 -29.26
N GLU A 364 -13.20 18.10 -28.12
CA GLU A 364 -13.95 17.32 -27.15
C GLU A 364 -15.18 16.70 -27.79
N LYS A 365 -15.92 17.46 -28.62
CA LYS A 365 -17.06 16.90 -29.35
C LYS A 365 -16.66 15.81 -30.35
N GLY A 366 -15.54 15.97 -31.05
CA GLY A 366 -14.99 14.93 -31.93
C GLY A 366 -14.63 13.65 -31.17
N TYR A 367 -13.98 13.79 -30.01
CA TYR A 367 -13.60 12.67 -29.15
C TYR A 367 -14.82 11.94 -28.57
N GLN A 368 -15.86 12.66 -28.15
CA GLN A 368 -17.13 12.05 -27.73
C GLN A 368 -17.74 11.18 -28.84
N VAL A 369 -17.69 11.64 -30.09
CA VAL A 369 -18.21 10.86 -31.23
C VAL A 369 -17.40 9.58 -31.44
N TYR A 370 -16.07 9.62 -31.27
CA TYR A 370 -15.23 8.42 -31.28
C TYR A 370 -15.65 7.42 -30.19
N LEU A 371 -15.71 7.87 -28.93
CA LEU A 371 -16.09 7.03 -27.79
C LEU A 371 -17.50 6.45 -27.92
N ASP A 372 -18.48 7.26 -28.33
CA ASP A 372 -19.87 6.83 -28.52
C ASP A 372 -19.99 5.77 -29.62
N THR A 373 -19.18 5.87 -30.68
CA THR A 373 -19.18 4.92 -31.80
C THR A 373 -18.66 3.55 -31.37
N LEU A 374 -17.53 3.50 -30.65
CA LEU A 374 -17.00 2.24 -30.09
C LEU A 374 -17.92 1.64 -29.03
N SER A 375 -18.48 2.48 -28.15
CA SER A 375 -19.45 2.05 -27.14
C SER A 375 -20.66 1.37 -27.79
N ALA A 376 -21.26 1.98 -28.81
CA ALA A 376 -22.41 1.44 -29.50
C ALA A 376 -22.12 0.09 -30.19
N TRP A 377 -20.92 -0.07 -30.76
CA TRP A 377 -20.51 -1.34 -31.37
C TRP A 377 -20.31 -2.43 -30.31
N LEU A 378 -19.58 -2.15 -29.22
CA LEU A 378 -19.34 -3.10 -28.13
C LEU A 378 -20.65 -3.50 -27.43
N GLU A 379 -21.56 -2.56 -27.19
CA GLU A 379 -22.91 -2.84 -26.68
C GLU A 379 -23.69 -3.76 -27.62
N GLY A 380 -23.53 -3.59 -28.93
CA GLY A 380 -24.09 -4.48 -29.95
C GLY A 380 -23.57 -5.93 -29.86
N LEU A 381 -22.38 -6.13 -29.29
CA LEU A 381 -21.80 -7.43 -28.99
C LEU A 381 -22.16 -7.97 -27.59
N GLY A 382 -22.90 -7.19 -26.79
CA GLY A 382 -23.21 -7.51 -25.40
C GLY A 382 -22.08 -7.18 -24.41
N LEU A 383 -21.09 -6.39 -24.84
CA LEU A 383 -19.94 -5.96 -24.06
C LEU A 383 -20.11 -4.48 -23.64
N GLY A 384 -19.28 -4.01 -22.71
CA GLY A 384 -19.10 -2.59 -22.44
C GLY A 384 -17.79 -2.06 -23.01
N TYR A 385 -17.63 -0.74 -22.95
CA TYR A 385 -16.38 -0.07 -23.27
C TYR A 385 -15.74 0.48 -21.99
N SER A 386 -14.47 0.13 -21.76
CA SER A 386 -13.60 0.71 -20.74
C SER A 386 -12.53 1.55 -21.43
N ALA A 387 -12.20 2.71 -20.87
CA ALA A 387 -11.13 3.52 -21.42
C ALA A 387 -10.53 4.44 -20.35
N GLN A 388 -9.23 4.72 -20.47
CA GLN A 388 -8.57 5.77 -19.71
C GLN A 388 -8.83 7.14 -20.34
N VAL A 389 -9.87 7.82 -19.84
CA VAL A 389 -10.58 8.87 -20.60
C VAL A 389 -9.85 10.23 -20.59
N SER A 390 -9.18 10.58 -21.68
CA SER A 390 -8.80 11.95 -22.13
C SER A 390 -7.93 12.84 -21.23
N TYR A 391 -7.47 12.39 -20.05
CA TYR A 391 -6.70 13.26 -19.15
C TYR A 391 -5.31 13.65 -19.68
N ASN A 392 -4.77 12.92 -20.66
CA ASN A 392 -3.53 13.29 -21.38
C ASN A 392 -3.77 14.19 -22.59
N LEU A 393 -5.02 14.37 -23.03
CA LEU A 393 -5.39 15.16 -24.21
C LEU A 393 -5.67 16.63 -23.85
N PRO A 394 -5.67 17.55 -24.84
CA PRO A 394 -5.91 18.96 -24.59
C PRO A 394 -7.42 19.30 -24.38
N ILE A 395 -8.16 18.44 -23.69
CA ILE A 395 -9.61 18.51 -23.43
C ILE A 395 -9.91 18.17 -21.96
N ASN A 396 -11.17 18.30 -21.53
CA ASN A 396 -11.55 18.11 -20.14
C ASN A 396 -12.11 16.70 -19.89
N MET A 397 -11.43 15.91 -19.06
CA MET A 397 -11.86 14.54 -18.75
C MET A 397 -13.24 14.47 -18.13
N GLU A 398 -13.62 15.44 -17.28
CA GLU A 398 -14.91 15.44 -16.59
C GLU A 398 -16.09 15.51 -17.56
N VAL A 399 -15.90 15.99 -18.78
CA VAL A 399 -16.96 16.04 -19.80
C VAL A 399 -17.07 14.71 -20.57
N ASN A 400 -16.01 13.92 -20.62
CA ASN A 400 -15.93 12.71 -21.46
C ASN A 400 -16.18 11.41 -20.67
N ILE A 401 -15.99 11.40 -19.35
CA ILE A 401 -16.19 10.21 -18.47
C ILE A 401 -17.58 9.56 -18.65
N ASN A 402 -18.62 10.34 -18.95
CA ASN A 402 -19.96 9.80 -19.17
C ASN A 402 -20.16 9.15 -20.55
N HIS A 403 -19.14 9.02 -21.39
CA HIS A 403 -19.25 8.38 -22.72
C HIS A 403 -18.84 6.91 -22.77
N VAL A 404 -18.16 6.36 -21.74
CA VAL A 404 -17.76 4.92 -21.71
C VAL A 404 -18.34 4.18 -20.50
N LEU A 405 -18.72 2.91 -20.60
CA LEU A 405 -19.46 2.21 -19.54
C LEU A 405 -18.64 2.07 -18.24
N ALA A 406 -17.35 1.76 -18.36
CA ALA A 406 -16.41 1.64 -17.24
C ALA A 406 -15.25 2.65 -17.43
N PRO A 407 -15.42 3.92 -17.06
CA PRO A 407 -14.34 4.90 -17.21
C PRO A 407 -13.21 4.54 -16.25
N GLU A 408 -12.02 4.33 -16.79
CA GLU A 408 -10.83 3.91 -16.05
C GLU A 408 -9.88 5.09 -15.81
N CYS A 409 -9.17 5.05 -14.70
CA CYS A 409 -8.07 5.96 -14.36
C CYS A 409 -6.85 5.13 -13.94
N GLU A 410 -5.81 5.75 -13.42
CA GLU A 410 -4.58 5.03 -13.08
C GLU A 410 -3.93 5.59 -11.80
N SER A 411 -2.90 4.92 -11.28
CA SER A 411 -2.14 5.36 -10.11
C SER A 411 -0.93 6.23 -10.46
N LEU A 412 -0.37 6.06 -11.66
CA LEU A 412 0.82 6.77 -12.13
C LEU A 412 0.49 8.21 -12.55
N ALA A 413 -0.38 8.44 -13.55
CA ALA A 413 -0.75 9.80 -13.97
C ALA A 413 -1.47 10.59 -12.87
N PHE A 414 -2.23 9.92 -11.99
CA PHE A 414 -2.93 10.57 -10.88
C PHE A 414 -2.04 10.79 -9.66
N ASN A 415 -0.80 10.28 -9.66
CA ASN A 415 0.16 10.40 -8.56
C ASN A 415 -0.42 10.02 -7.19
N ASN A 416 -1.29 9.01 -7.16
CA ASN A 416 -2.05 8.59 -5.97
C ASN A 416 -2.79 9.74 -5.25
N ASN A 417 -3.23 10.76 -5.99
CA ASN A 417 -3.91 11.93 -5.47
C ASN A 417 -5.41 11.67 -5.26
N ILE A 418 -5.85 11.72 -4.00
CA ILE A 418 -7.25 11.51 -3.62
C ILE A 418 -8.21 12.52 -4.27
N ASP A 419 -7.80 13.77 -4.47
CA ASP A 419 -8.62 14.79 -5.11
C ASP A 419 -8.66 14.61 -6.63
N GLY A 420 -7.58 14.11 -7.24
CA GLY A 420 -7.60 13.66 -8.64
C GLY A 420 -8.64 12.55 -8.84
N TYR A 421 -8.65 11.54 -7.96
CA TYR A 421 -9.67 10.50 -7.99
C TYR A 421 -11.08 11.03 -7.74
N ARG A 422 -11.27 12.05 -6.91
CA ARG A 422 -12.57 12.70 -6.70
C ARG A 422 -13.05 13.49 -7.91
N GLN A 423 -12.14 14.09 -8.69
CA GLN A 423 -12.48 14.75 -9.95
C GLN A 423 -13.03 13.73 -10.94
N PHE A 424 -12.37 12.60 -11.05
CA PHE A 424 -12.77 11.51 -11.94
C PHE A 424 -14.05 10.80 -11.47
N SER A 425 -14.08 10.34 -10.22
CA SER A 425 -15.17 9.53 -9.67
C SER A 425 -16.46 10.32 -9.46
N GLY A 426 -16.40 11.66 -9.34
CA GLY A 426 -17.57 12.52 -9.19
C GLY A 426 -18.54 12.38 -10.35
N VAL A 427 -18.02 12.50 -11.57
CA VAL A 427 -18.81 12.37 -12.80
C VAL A 427 -19.30 10.95 -12.99
N ALA A 428 -18.43 9.95 -12.77
CA ALA A 428 -18.80 8.55 -12.89
C ALA A 428 -19.94 8.17 -11.92
N ASN A 429 -19.88 8.63 -10.67
CA ASN A 429 -20.93 8.40 -9.66
C ASN A 429 -22.23 9.15 -9.98
N LEU A 430 -22.17 10.34 -10.60
CA LEU A 430 -23.37 11.06 -11.05
C LEU A 430 -24.06 10.33 -12.22
N ALA A 431 -23.28 9.84 -13.19
CA ALA A 431 -23.79 9.11 -14.35
C ALA A 431 -24.37 7.73 -14.01
N ASN A 432 -24.10 7.23 -12.79
CA ASN A 432 -24.38 5.87 -12.31
C ASN A 432 -25.83 5.36 -12.46
N LEU A 433 -26.84 6.24 -12.61
CA LEU A 433 -28.22 5.76 -12.91
C LEU A 433 -28.38 5.17 -14.32
N ALA A 434 -27.38 5.33 -15.19
CA ALA A 434 -27.35 4.79 -16.55
C ALA A 434 -26.22 3.76 -16.75
N GLN A 435 -26.12 2.75 -15.86
CA GLN A 435 -25.31 1.52 -16.03
C GLN A 435 -23.84 1.54 -15.54
N LYS A 436 -23.31 2.67 -15.04
CA LYS A 436 -21.90 2.81 -14.63
C LYS A 436 -21.66 2.56 -13.14
N ASN A 437 -21.74 1.30 -12.73
CA ASN A 437 -21.48 0.91 -11.32
C ASN A 437 -19.99 0.82 -10.96
N VAL A 438 -19.11 0.95 -11.96
CA VAL A 438 -17.74 0.50 -11.91
C VAL A 438 -16.82 1.62 -12.35
N ILE A 439 -15.80 1.89 -11.53
CA ILE A 439 -14.77 2.90 -11.74
C ILE A 439 -13.43 2.18 -11.52
N PRO A 440 -12.85 1.61 -12.60
CA PRO A 440 -11.58 0.92 -12.53
C PRO A 440 -10.39 1.86 -12.33
N ASN A 441 -9.30 1.29 -11.84
CA ASN A 441 -8.01 1.96 -11.75
C ASN A 441 -6.88 1.00 -12.07
N GLU A 442 -6.04 1.35 -13.05
CA GLU A 442 -4.75 0.72 -13.27
C GLU A 442 -3.78 1.05 -12.12
N MET A 443 -3.47 0.02 -11.33
CA MET A 443 -2.83 0.18 -10.03
C MET A 443 -1.45 -0.46 -9.98
N GLY A 444 -0.48 0.29 -9.46
CA GLY A 444 0.83 -0.22 -9.07
C GLY A 444 1.93 -0.05 -10.10
N ALA A 445 1.73 0.74 -11.15
CA ALA A 445 2.71 1.08 -12.21
C ALA A 445 3.84 2.02 -11.71
N ASN A 446 4.40 1.77 -10.52
CA ASN A 446 5.43 2.62 -9.93
C ASN A 446 6.75 2.47 -10.71
N LEU A 447 7.24 3.59 -11.24
CA LEU A 447 8.54 3.65 -11.91
C LEU A 447 9.69 3.30 -10.95
N GLU A 448 10.70 2.62 -11.49
CA GLU A 448 11.94 2.19 -10.83
C GLU A 448 11.72 1.27 -9.59
N LYS A 449 10.56 0.61 -9.51
CA LYS A 449 10.19 -0.28 -8.39
C LYS A 449 9.88 -1.73 -8.78
N ALA A 450 10.28 -2.19 -9.96
CA ALA A 450 10.10 -3.59 -10.33
C ALA A 450 10.80 -4.55 -9.34
N PHE A 451 10.07 -5.56 -8.87
CA PHE A 451 10.43 -6.49 -7.78
C PHE A 451 10.79 -5.82 -6.45
N ALA A 452 10.45 -4.54 -6.27
CA ALA A 452 10.79 -3.72 -5.13
C ALA A 452 9.58 -2.97 -4.53
N LEU A 453 8.36 -3.11 -5.07
CA LEU A 453 7.17 -2.45 -4.52
C LEU A 453 6.64 -3.26 -3.33
N PRO A 454 6.67 -2.72 -2.09
CA PRO A 454 6.11 -3.43 -0.95
C PRO A 454 4.59 -3.55 -1.08
N VAL A 455 4.04 -4.72 -0.74
CA VAL A 455 2.57 -4.93 -0.69
C VAL A 455 1.87 -3.90 0.21
N SER A 456 2.52 -3.47 1.30
CA SER A 456 1.98 -2.42 2.18
C SER A 456 1.88 -1.05 1.50
N GLU A 457 2.82 -0.73 0.62
CA GLU A 457 2.79 0.50 -0.18
C GLU A 457 1.67 0.43 -1.22
N LEU A 458 1.58 -0.68 -1.96
CA LEU A 458 0.49 -0.95 -2.90
C LEU A 458 -0.89 -0.85 -2.24
N LEU A 459 -1.06 -1.44 -1.05
CA LEU A 459 -2.31 -1.32 -0.28
C LEU A 459 -2.60 0.12 0.15
N GLY A 460 -1.57 0.91 0.46
CA GLY A 460 -1.72 2.34 0.74
C GLY A 460 -2.25 3.13 -0.46
N GLN A 461 -1.74 2.82 -1.66
CA GLN A 461 -2.21 3.41 -2.92
C GLN A 461 -3.66 3.00 -3.22
N ILE A 462 -3.98 1.72 -3.13
CA ILE A 462 -5.34 1.17 -3.31
C ILE A 462 -6.34 1.80 -2.35
N ASN A 463 -6.01 1.87 -1.06
CA ASN A 463 -6.90 2.45 -0.05
C ASN A 463 -7.13 3.96 -0.29
N THR A 464 -6.13 4.66 -0.84
CA THR A 464 -6.26 6.07 -1.23
C THR A 464 -7.19 6.22 -2.44
N ALA A 465 -7.07 5.36 -3.46
CA ALA A 465 -7.96 5.33 -4.61
C ALA A 465 -9.42 5.02 -4.19
N PHE A 466 -9.62 4.02 -3.33
CA PHE A 466 -10.91 3.70 -2.74
C PHE A 466 -11.54 4.87 -1.98
N ALA A 467 -10.75 5.58 -1.16
CA ALA A 467 -11.20 6.79 -0.48
C ALA A 467 -11.55 7.95 -1.44
N GLY A 468 -10.93 7.97 -2.63
CA GLY A 468 -11.22 8.90 -3.72
C GLY A 468 -12.45 8.53 -4.56
N GLY A 469 -13.03 7.34 -4.35
CA GLY A 469 -14.25 6.88 -5.03
C GLY A 469 -14.02 5.83 -6.14
N VAL A 470 -12.78 5.41 -6.38
CA VAL A 470 -12.47 4.22 -7.19
C VAL A 470 -13.09 2.99 -6.51
N ASN A 471 -13.55 2.02 -7.29
CA ASN A 471 -14.20 0.83 -6.73
C ASN A 471 -13.86 -0.49 -7.44
N GLN A 472 -12.98 -0.48 -8.44
CA GLN A 472 -12.36 -1.68 -9.02
C GLN A 472 -10.87 -1.41 -9.25
N ILE A 473 -10.04 -2.40 -8.96
CA ILE A 473 -8.59 -2.36 -9.13
C ILE A 473 -8.21 -3.34 -10.23
N VAL A 474 -7.44 -2.84 -11.19
CA VAL A 474 -6.75 -3.64 -12.22
C VAL A 474 -5.27 -3.53 -11.92
N LEU A 475 -4.64 -4.61 -11.48
CA LEU A 475 -3.21 -4.59 -11.14
C LEU A 475 -2.37 -4.55 -12.41
N HIS A 476 -1.41 -3.61 -12.48
CA HIS A 476 -0.41 -3.47 -13.54
C HIS A 476 0.86 -4.26 -13.16
N GLY A 477 1.07 -5.51 -13.55
CA GLY A 477 0.23 -6.52 -14.18
C GLY A 477 1.01 -7.84 -14.13
N GLN A 478 0.54 -8.89 -14.80
CA GLN A 478 1.19 -10.19 -14.85
C GLN A 478 1.99 -10.33 -16.15
N SER A 479 3.28 -10.62 -16.04
CA SER A 479 4.13 -10.99 -17.18
C SER A 479 3.89 -12.44 -17.60
N TYR A 480 3.92 -12.71 -18.91
CA TYR A 480 4.08 -14.07 -19.43
C TYR A 480 5.27 -14.79 -18.78
N THR A 481 5.05 -16.00 -18.28
CA THR A 481 6.04 -16.68 -17.42
C THR A 481 6.98 -17.63 -18.16
N GLY A 482 6.69 -17.95 -19.42
CA GLY A 482 7.50 -18.86 -20.22
C GLY A 482 8.79 -18.24 -20.75
N ASP A 483 9.51 -19.04 -21.55
CA ASP A 483 10.72 -18.59 -22.21
C ASP A 483 10.39 -17.62 -23.34
N TYR A 484 11.13 -16.52 -23.41
CA TYR A 484 11.09 -15.57 -24.52
C TYR A 484 12.51 -15.21 -24.99
N HIS A 485 12.62 -14.60 -26.16
CA HIS A 485 13.91 -14.38 -26.82
C HIS A 485 14.93 -13.68 -25.90
N LYS A 486 16.08 -14.35 -25.65
CA LYS A 486 17.20 -13.86 -24.83
C LYS A 486 16.82 -13.41 -23.41
N THR A 487 15.73 -13.93 -22.85
CA THR A 487 15.42 -13.73 -21.44
C THR A 487 16.13 -14.78 -20.58
N THR A 488 16.72 -14.35 -19.46
CA THR A 488 17.18 -15.24 -18.38
C THR A 488 16.21 -15.12 -17.20
N TRP A 489 16.43 -15.82 -16.07
CA TRP A 489 15.66 -15.60 -14.83
C TRP A 489 15.46 -14.07 -14.60
N PRO A 490 14.22 -13.57 -14.35
CA PRO A 490 12.96 -14.29 -14.09
C PRO A 490 12.10 -14.52 -15.36
N GLY A 491 12.68 -14.60 -16.53
CA GLY A 491 11.99 -14.74 -17.82
C GLY A 491 11.63 -13.38 -18.43
N TYR A 492 10.58 -13.36 -19.24
CA TYR A 492 10.05 -12.12 -19.80
C TYR A 492 9.56 -11.21 -18.66
N THR A 493 9.94 -9.93 -18.74
CA THR A 493 9.45 -8.88 -17.86
C THR A 493 9.02 -7.74 -18.78
N PHE A 494 7.74 -7.39 -18.69
CA PHE A 494 7.21 -6.26 -19.44
C PHE A 494 7.91 -4.96 -18.99
N PHE A 495 7.92 -3.92 -19.84
CA PHE A 495 8.56 -2.62 -19.57
C PHE A 495 10.05 -2.70 -19.15
N PHE A 496 10.76 -3.79 -19.41
CA PHE A 496 12.21 -3.93 -19.12
C PHE A 496 12.61 -3.62 -17.67
N ILE A 497 11.77 -4.03 -16.69
CA ILE A 497 12.00 -3.80 -15.25
C ILE A 497 11.92 -2.29 -14.89
N LEU A 498 11.39 -1.44 -15.78
CA LEU A 498 11.18 -0.02 -15.52
C LEU A 498 10.04 0.21 -14.52
N THR A 499 8.97 -0.58 -14.59
CA THR A 499 7.74 -0.39 -13.79
C THR A 499 7.49 -1.57 -12.86
N ALA A 500 7.04 -1.28 -11.64
CA ALA A 500 6.41 -2.24 -10.74
C ALA A 500 5.05 -2.72 -11.29
N GLU A 501 4.50 -3.83 -10.83
CA GLU A 501 5.21 -5.08 -10.47
C GLU A 501 4.86 -6.10 -11.54
N SER A 502 5.73 -7.08 -11.79
CA SER A 502 5.29 -8.25 -12.52
C SER A 502 4.75 -9.27 -11.51
N TYR A 503 3.42 -9.39 -11.43
CA TYR A 503 2.71 -10.29 -10.51
C TYR A 503 2.56 -11.69 -11.10
N TYR A 504 3.43 -12.63 -10.70
CA TYR A 504 3.41 -14.03 -11.17
C TYR A 504 4.21 -14.91 -10.21
N ASN A 505 4.20 -16.23 -10.44
CA ASN A 505 4.80 -17.25 -9.59
C ASN A 505 6.33 -17.14 -9.35
N LYS A 506 7.03 -16.19 -9.98
CA LYS A 506 8.45 -15.91 -9.70
C LYS A 506 8.66 -14.72 -8.75
N GLN A 507 7.59 -14.02 -8.40
CA GLN A 507 7.60 -12.99 -7.36
C GLN A 507 7.31 -13.67 -6.00
N PRO A 508 8.16 -13.51 -4.97
CA PRO A 508 8.05 -14.27 -3.71
C PRO A 508 6.72 -14.14 -2.97
N ALA A 509 6.03 -13.00 -3.06
CA ALA A 509 4.74 -12.80 -2.41
C ALA A 509 3.62 -13.63 -3.05
N TRP A 510 3.73 -14.03 -4.33
CA TRP A 510 2.69 -14.77 -5.07
C TRP A 510 2.17 -16.00 -4.30
N GLY A 511 3.07 -16.89 -3.87
CA GLY A 511 2.76 -18.06 -3.03
C GLY A 511 2.71 -17.78 -1.53
N HIS A 512 3.06 -16.57 -1.10
CA HIS A 512 3.25 -16.21 0.32
C HIS A 512 2.37 -15.03 0.73
N GLY A 513 1.04 -15.23 0.64
CA GLY A 513 0.04 -14.31 1.19
C GLY A 513 -0.56 -13.33 0.18
N PHE A 514 -0.14 -13.33 -1.09
CA PHE A 514 -0.75 -12.44 -2.08
C PHE A 514 -2.23 -12.78 -2.34
N SER A 515 -2.65 -14.04 -2.19
CA SER A 515 -4.07 -14.38 -2.21
C SER A 515 -4.88 -13.65 -1.12
N ASP A 516 -4.32 -13.43 0.07
CA ASP A 516 -4.98 -12.67 1.13
C ASP A 516 -5.12 -11.18 0.76
N VAL A 517 -4.12 -10.64 0.06
CA VAL A 517 -4.14 -9.27 -0.50
C VAL A 517 -5.25 -9.14 -1.55
N ILE A 518 -5.33 -10.06 -2.51
CA ILE A 518 -6.37 -10.08 -3.54
C ILE A 518 -7.76 -10.21 -2.91
N ASN A 519 -7.91 -11.09 -1.93
CA ASN A 519 -9.14 -11.25 -1.17
C ASN A 519 -9.53 -9.98 -0.41
N TYR A 520 -8.57 -9.28 0.20
CA TYR A 520 -8.79 -7.99 0.86
C TYR A 520 -9.28 -6.93 -0.13
N ILE A 521 -8.63 -6.81 -1.29
CA ILE A 521 -9.02 -5.86 -2.34
C ILE A 521 -10.44 -6.18 -2.80
N SER A 522 -10.70 -7.43 -3.18
CA SER A 522 -11.99 -7.88 -3.73
C SER A 522 -13.16 -7.62 -2.76
N ARG A 523 -12.98 -7.85 -1.45
CA ARG A 523 -14.03 -7.56 -0.45
C ARG A 523 -14.30 -6.07 -0.29
N ASN A 524 -13.28 -5.21 -0.38
CA ASN A 524 -13.49 -3.77 -0.35
C ASN A 524 -14.17 -3.27 -1.64
N GLN A 525 -13.82 -3.80 -2.81
CA GLN A 525 -14.54 -3.51 -4.06
C GLN A 525 -16.03 -3.84 -3.94
N TYR A 526 -16.36 -5.00 -3.37
CA TYR A 526 -17.76 -5.36 -3.10
C TYR A 526 -18.48 -4.30 -2.25
N ILE A 527 -17.85 -3.88 -1.14
CA ILE A 527 -18.40 -2.82 -0.26
C ILE A 527 -18.58 -1.51 -1.03
N LEU A 528 -17.63 -1.15 -1.88
CA LEU A 528 -17.58 0.12 -2.63
C LEU A 528 -18.42 0.12 -3.92
N GLN A 529 -18.99 -1.02 -4.30
CA GLN A 529 -19.95 -1.12 -5.39
C GLN A 529 -21.38 -1.43 -4.90
N ALA A 530 -21.54 -1.81 -3.62
CA ALA A 530 -22.85 -2.08 -3.05
C ALA A 530 -23.70 -0.80 -2.92
N GLY A 531 -24.95 -0.84 -3.36
CA GLY A 531 -25.88 0.30 -3.25
C GLY A 531 -25.43 1.54 -4.04
N GLN A 532 -26.02 2.69 -3.71
CA GLN A 532 -25.76 3.97 -4.37
C GLN A 532 -24.76 4.81 -3.56
N PRO A 533 -23.82 5.53 -4.20
CA PRO A 533 -22.86 6.39 -3.51
C PRO A 533 -23.60 7.50 -2.75
N ARG A 534 -22.98 8.05 -1.70
CA ARG A 534 -23.49 9.21 -0.96
C ARG A 534 -22.37 10.19 -0.69
N THR A 535 -22.50 11.38 -1.28
CA THR A 535 -21.54 12.48 -1.14
C THR A 535 -22.30 13.74 -0.75
N ASP A 536 -21.77 14.52 0.18
CA ASP A 536 -22.48 15.68 0.71
C ASP A 536 -22.41 16.89 -0.23
N ILE A 537 -21.24 17.20 -0.81
CA ILE A 537 -21.00 18.47 -1.50
C ILE A 537 -20.39 18.28 -2.88
N ILE A 538 -20.79 19.14 -3.83
CA ILE A 538 -20.10 19.32 -5.11
C ILE A 538 -19.27 20.59 -5.06
N LEU A 539 -18.04 20.49 -5.54
CA LEU A 539 -17.21 21.61 -5.94
C LEU A 539 -17.35 21.79 -7.45
N TYR A 540 -17.79 22.97 -7.88
CA TYR A 540 -17.93 23.33 -9.29
C TYR A 540 -16.54 23.44 -9.92
N ASN A 541 -16.28 22.69 -10.99
CA ASN A 541 -14.98 22.70 -11.68
C ASN A 541 -15.14 23.01 -13.17
N ARG A 542 -14.89 24.26 -13.59
CA ARG A 542 -14.86 24.63 -15.02
C ARG A 542 -13.44 24.89 -15.49
N VAL A 543 -12.86 23.88 -16.10
CA VAL A 543 -11.59 23.97 -16.84
C VAL A 543 -11.81 23.66 -18.33
N SER A 544 -10.96 24.25 -19.17
CA SER A 544 -10.93 24.05 -20.64
C SER A 544 -10.18 22.78 -21.03
N MET A 545 -9.28 22.33 -20.16
CA MET A 545 -8.46 21.13 -20.29
C MET A 545 -8.15 20.62 -18.89
N THR A 546 -8.04 19.31 -18.72
CA THR A 546 -7.64 18.69 -17.46
C THR A 546 -6.26 19.21 -17.03
N ASP A 547 -6.09 19.51 -15.74
CA ASP A 547 -4.76 19.73 -15.18
C ASP A 547 -4.03 18.38 -15.08
N LEU A 548 -2.89 18.25 -15.76
CA LEU A 548 -2.10 17.03 -15.78
C LEU A 548 -1.57 16.60 -14.42
N GLN A 549 -1.44 17.54 -13.47
CA GLN A 549 -1.03 17.21 -12.10
C GLN A 549 -2.20 16.78 -11.22
N LEU A 550 -3.44 17.03 -11.69
CA LEU A 550 -4.68 16.71 -10.98
C LEU A 550 -4.66 17.22 -9.54
N GLU A 551 -4.15 18.44 -9.32
CA GLU A 551 -3.97 19.00 -7.99
C GLU A 551 -5.29 19.16 -7.23
N ALA A 552 -5.20 19.28 -5.90
CA ALA A 552 -6.36 19.57 -5.07
C ALA A 552 -6.86 21.00 -5.36
N LEU A 553 -7.97 21.10 -6.11
CA LEU A 553 -8.57 22.39 -6.49
C LEU A 553 -9.14 23.15 -5.30
N TYR A 554 -9.41 22.46 -4.19
CA TYR A 554 -9.80 23.07 -2.93
C TYR A 554 -8.79 22.77 -1.82
N SER A 555 -7.87 23.71 -1.61
CA SER A 555 -6.70 23.55 -0.72
C SER A 555 -6.99 23.75 0.77
N ALA A 556 -8.18 24.23 1.13
CA ALA A 556 -8.52 24.42 2.53
C ALA A 556 -8.95 23.10 3.19
N ASN A 557 -8.20 22.67 4.21
CA ASN A 557 -8.52 21.45 4.97
C ASN A 557 -9.81 21.55 5.80
N ASN A 558 -10.53 22.67 5.77
CA ASN A 558 -11.72 22.86 6.59
C ASN A 558 -12.82 21.84 6.29
N MET A 559 -13.01 21.38 5.05
CA MET A 559 -14.04 20.40 4.69
C MET A 559 -13.70 19.00 5.21
N ILE A 560 -12.41 18.65 5.18
CA ILE A 560 -11.89 17.40 5.76
C ILE A 560 -11.99 17.46 7.29
N ASN A 561 -11.64 18.60 7.90
CA ASN A 561 -11.64 18.82 9.36
C ASN A 561 -13.04 19.05 9.97
N THR A 562 -14.06 19.29 9.13
CA THR A 562 -15.47 19.48 9.55
C THR A 562 -16.39 18.40 9.00
N ASP A 563 -15.77 17.34 8.48
CA ASP A 563 -16.39 16.05 8.26
C ASP A 563 -17.38 15.98 7.09
N TYR A 564 -17.26 16.87 6.11
CA TYR A 564 -18.07 16.82 4.88
C TYR A 564 -17.36 16.03 3.79
N THR A 565 -18.09 15.11 3.17
CA THR A 565 -17.63 14.44 1.94
C THR A 565 -17.89 15.32 0.73
N TYR A 566 -16.93 15.41 -0.20
CA TYR A 566 -17.07 16.22 -1.40
C TYR A 566 -16.47 15.54 -2.63
N THR A 567 -16.87 16.05 -3.79
CA THR A 567 -16.40 15.65 -5.12
C THR A 567 -16.47 16.84 -6.08
N TYR A 568 -16.02 16.68 -7.32
CA TYR A 568 -16.04 17.73 -8.34
C TYR A 568 -17.00 17.37 -9.46
N LEU A 569 -17.59 18.39 -10.08
CA LEU A 569 -18.36 18.24 -11.31
C LEU A 569 -18.14 19.43 -12.24
N SER A 570 -18.03 19.11 -13.52
CA SER A 570 -18.02 20.07 -14.61
C SER A 570 -19.44 20.58 -14.89
N PRO A 571 -19.59 21.83 -15.35
CA PRO A 571 -20.90 22.39 -15.71
C PRO A 571 -21.59 21.57 -16.80
N ALA A 572 -20.83 20.92 -17.68
CA ALA A 572 -21.37 20.10 -18.76
C ALA A 572 -22.17 18.90 -18.22
N ASN A 573 -21.80 18.36 -17.06
CA ASN A 573 -22.48 17.21 -16.46
C ASN A 573 -23.91 17.55 -16.00
N SER A 574 -24.26 18.84 -15.94
CA SER A 574 -25.62 19.30 -15.64
C SER A 574 -26.65 18.99 -16.74
N ASN A 575 -26.18 18.56 -17.92
CA ASN A 575 -27.00 18.08 -19.02
C ASN A 575 -27.43 16.61 -18.85
N LEU A 576 -26.78 15.87 -17.93
CA LEU A 576 -27.19 14.50 -17.60
C LEU A 576 -28.59 14.53 -16.97
N SER A 577 -29.46 13.62 -17.39
CA SER A 577 -30.83 13.50 -16.87
C SER A 577 -30.88 13.29 -15.34
N GLN A 578 -29.81 12.71 -14.80
CA GLN A 578 -29.56 12.42 -13.39
C GLN A 578 -29.26 13.68 -12.58
N ALA A 579 -28.75 14.74 -13.22
CA ALA A 579 -28.41 16.02 -12.60
C ALA A 579 -29.67 16.88 -12.41
N SER A 580 -30.66 16.34 -11.70
CA SER A 580 -31.91 17.01 -11.34
C SER A 580 -32.02 17.22 -9.83
N VAL A 581 -32.73 18.27 -9.43
CA VAL A 581 -32.97 18.60 -8.02
C VAL A 581 -34.36 18.15 -7.62
N ALA A 582 -34.45 17.35 -6.55
CA ALA A 582 -35.71 17.04 -5.89
C ALA A 582 -35.50 16.93 -4.36
N GLY A 583 -36.45 17.47 -3.59
CA GLY A 583 -36.35 17.47 -2.13
C GLY A 583 -35.14 18.23 -1.57
N GLY A 584 -34.65 19.23 -2.30
CA GLY A 584 -33.44 19.99 -1.92
C GLY A 584 -32.11 19.25 -2.15
N LEU A 585 -32.13 18.11 -2.85
CA LEU A 585 -30.95 17.31 -3.17
C LEU A 585 -30.73 17.26 -4.68
N LEU A 586 -29.49 17.39 -5.12
CA LEU A 586 -29.09 17.17 -6.51
C LEU A 586 -28.74 15.70 -6.71
N ALA A 587 -29.25 15.08 -7.78
CA ALA A 587 -29.13 13.65 -8.07
C ALA A 587 -29.61 12.76 -6.90
N PRO A 588 -30.87 12.91 -6.44
CA PRO A 588 -31.38 12.27 -5.21
C PRO A 588 -31.37 10.74 -5.24
N HIS A 589 -31.39 10.13 -6.42
CA HIS A 589 -31.36 8.68 -6.61
C HIS A 589 -29.94 8.09 -6.73
N SER A 590 -28.91 8.93 -6.87
CA SER A 590 -27.50 8.50 -6.84
C SER A 590 -26.73 9.27 -5.76
N PRO A 591 -25.70 10.11 -6.00
CA PRO A 591 -24.87 10.64 -4.90
C PRO A 591 -25.62 11.54 -3.91
N ALA A 592 -26.78 12.09 -4.30
CA ALA A 592 -27.69 12.87 -3.46
C ALA A 592 -27.00 14.05 -2.78
N TYR A 593 -26.39 14.94 -3.56
CA TYR A 593 -25.65 16.08 -3.06
C TYR A 593 -26.57 17.10 -2.37
N LYS A 594 -26.09 17.68 -1.27
CA LYS A 594 -26.81 18.65 -0.43
C LYS A 594 -26.58 20.09 -0.82
N ALA A 595 -25.46 20.38 -1.48
CA ALA A 595 -25.13 21.72 -1.96
C ALA A 595 -24.12 21.66 -3.10
N ILE A 596 -24.07 22.74 -3.88
CA ILE A 596 -23.01 23.01 -4.84
C ILE A 596 -22.25 24.27 -4.42
N VAL A 597 -20.92 24.22 -4.49
CA VAL A 597 -20.03 25.30 -4.11
C VAL A 597 -19.30 25.79 -5.36
N VAL A 598 -19.30 27.11 -5.56
CA VAL A 598 -18.52 27.78 -6.60
C VAL A 598 -17.49 28.65 -5.91
N THR A 599 -16.21 28.36 -6.11
CA THR A 599 -15.10 29.14 -5.55
C THR A 599 -14.80 30.36 -6.41
N SER A 600 -14.21 31.40 -5.83
CA SER A 600 -14.00 32.71 -6.49
C SER A 600 -13.08 32.68 -7.70
N ASP A 601 -12.26 31.65 -7.84
CA ASP A 601 -11.31 31.40 -8.92
C ASP A 601 -11.96 30.67 -10.12
N GLN A 602 -13.20 30.22 -10.00
CA GLN A 602 -13.89 29.48 -11.05
C GLN A 602 -14.46 30.38 -12.14
N ASN A 603 -14.24 29.98 -13.39
CA ASN A 603 -14.92 30.58 -14.54
C ASN A 603 -16.36 30.06 -14.66
N VAL A 604 -17.35 30.94 -14.69
CA VAL A 604 -18.76 30.56 -14.82
C VAL A 604 -19.33 31.12 -16.12
N THR A 605 -19.75 30.23 -17.03
CA THR A 605 -20.39 30.63 -18.29
C THR A 605 -21.83 31.06 -18.04
N LEU A 606 -22.45 31.80 -18.98
CA LEU A 606 -23.87 32.17 -18.88
C LEU A 606 -24.77 30.93 -18.75
N ALA A 607 -24.48 29.86 -19.50
CA ALA A 607 -25.18 28.58 -19.37
C ALA A 607 -25.01 27.97 -17.98
N GLY A 608 -23.80 28.01 -17.42
CA GLY A 608 -23.52 27.59 -16.05
C GLY A 608 -24.30 28.40 -15.01
N VAL A 609 -24.33 29.72 -15.13
CA VAL A 609 -25.13 30.60 -14.25
C VAL A 609 -26.61 30.25 -14.32
N ASN A 610 -27.17 30.10 -15.54
CA ASN A 610 -28.57 29.74 -15.73
C ASN A 610 -28.90 28.40 -15.08
N LYS A 611 -28.01 27.42 -15.17
CA LYS A 611 -28.20 26.11 -14.55
C LYS A 611 -28.09 26.16 -13.03
N LEU A 612 -27.10 26.87 -12.49
CA LEU A 612 -26.98 27.11 -11.05
C LEU A 612 -28.24 27.81 -10.50
N GLN A 613 -28.80 28.76 -11.26
CA GLN A 613 -30.06 29.41 -10.91
C GLN A 613 -31.23 28.41 -10.93
N GLN A 614 -31.34 27.54 -11.94
CA GLN A 614 -32.37 26.49 -11.96
C GLN A 614 -32.28 25.57 -10.75
N TYR A 615 -31.07 25.18 -10.34
CA TYR A 615 -30.87 24.37 -9.13
C TYR A 615 -31.26 25.13 -7.86
N ALA A 616 -30.88 26.41 -7.75
CA ALA A 616 -31.24 27.27 -6.63
C ALA A 616 -32.77 27.44 -6.51
N ASP A 617 -33.45 27.68 -7.63
CA ASP A 617 -34.90 27.86 -7.69
C ASP A 617 -35.66 26.56 -7.39
N ALA A 618 -35.04 25.40 -7.68
CA ALA A 618 -35.53 24.08 -7.26
C ALA A 618 -35.22 23.74 -5.79
N GLY A 619 -34.55 24.65 -5.05
CA GLY A 619 -34.29 24.54 -3.62
C GLY A 619 -32.95 23.93 -3.23
N LEU A 620 -32.01 23.74 -4.17
CA LEU A 620 -30.64 23.33 -3.84
C LEU A 620 -29.85 24.55 -3.31
N PRO A 621 -29.18 24.45 -2.16
CA PRO A 621 -28.22 25.45 -1.71
C PRO A 621 -27.06 25.61 -2.71
N VAL A 622 -26.90 26.83 -3.24
CA VAL A 622 -25.75 27.24 -4.06
C VAL A 622 -24.89 28.19 -3.23
N ILE A 623 -23.64 27.81 -2.96
CA ILE A 623 -22.73 28.57 -2.11
C ILE A 623 -21.62 29.17 -2.96
N LEU A 624 -21.53 30.49 -2.99
CA LEU A 624 -20.47 31.24 -3.65
C LEU A 624 -19.42 31.62 -2.60
N SER A 625 -18.22 31.07 -2.74
CA SER A 625 -17.07 31.40 -1.89
C SER A 625 -16.33 32.60 -2.48
N GLY A 626 -16.87 33.81 -2.31
CA GLY A 626 -16.39 35.07 -2.90
C GLY A 626 -17.48 36.15 -2.99
N GLU A 627 -17.20 37.27 -3.67
CA GLU A 627 -18.17 38.34 -3.91
C GLU A 627 -18.98 38.08 -5.21
N ALA A 628 -20.30 37.89 -5.12
CA ALA A 628 -21.20 38.00 -6.28
C ALA A 628 -22.69 38.21 -5.90
N LEU A 629 -23.42 38.77 -6.86
CA LEU A 629 -24.77 39.38 -6.79
C LEU A 629 -25.91 38.39 -6.49
N ARG A 630 -26.82 38.83 -5.61
CA ARG A 630 -27.99 38.07 -5.13
C ARG A 630 -29.21 38.28 -6.01
N SER A 631 -29.91 37.20 -6.34
CA SER A 631 -31.28 37.24 -6.89
C SER A 631 -32.21 36.16 -6.33
N SER A 632 -31.71 34.97 -5.99
CA SER A 632 -32.50 33.82 -5.50
C SER A 632 -32.26 33.51 -4.01
N PRO A 633 -33.29 33.10 -3.23
CA PRO A 633 -33.18 32.84 -1.79
C PRO A 633 -32.30 31.63 -1.40
N SER A 634 -32.03 30.71 -2.34
CA SER A 634 -31.16 29.53 -2.12
C SER A 634 -29.70 29.80 -2.50
N VAL A 635 -29.34 31.04 -2.82
CA VAL A 635 -27.96 31.45 -3.14
C VAL A 635 -27.33 32.13 -1.93
N TYR A 636 -26.19 31.61 -1.50
CA TYR A 636 -25.48 32.06 -0.31
C TYR A 636 -24.07 32.47 -0.63
N THR A 637 -23.52 33.41 0.15
CA THR A 637 -22.12 33.82 0.05
C THR A 637 -21.37 33.47 1.33
N THR A 638 -20.08 33.15 1.19
CA THR A 638 -19.16 32.89 2.29
C THR A 638 -17.73 33.30 1.91
N GLY A 639 -16.86 33.48 2.90
CA GLY A 639 -15.44 33.74 2.65
C GLY A 639 -14.68 32.45 2.27
N PHE A 640 -13.49 32.62 1.68
CA PHE A 640 -12.57 31.50 1.45
C PHE A 640 -12.28 30.78 2.77
N GLY A 641 -12.31 29.44 2.76
CA GLY A 641 -12.12 28.63 3.97
C GLY A 641 -13.28 28.67 4.97
N GLN A 642 -14.44 29.25 4.63
CA GLN A 642 -15.63 29.31 5.49
C GLN A 642 -16.83 28.49 4.96
N ILE A 643 -16.62 27.63 3.97
CA ILE A 643 -17.68 26.79 3.37
C ILE A 643 -18.31 25.87 4.42
N ALA A 644 -17.51 25.16 5.20
CA ALA A 644 -18.00 24.27 6.26
C ALA A 644 -18.90 24.97 7.29
N LEU A 645 -18.45 26.12 7.82
CA LEU A 645 -19.24 26.96 8.73
C LEU A 645 -20.55 27.40 8.08
N LYS A 646 -20.53 27.68 6.78
CA LYS A 646 -21.74 28.05 6.05
C LYS A 646 -22.72 26.89 5.94
N LEU A 647 -22.25 25.68 5.66
CA LEU A 647 -23.07 24.48 5.62
C LEU A 647 -23.75 24.22 6.98
N GLU A 648 -23.01 24.39 8.08
CA GLU A 648 -23.57 24.30 9.43
C GLU A 648 -24.65 25.36 9.70
N GLN A 649 -24.42 26.62 9.31
CA GLN A 649 -25.42 27.70 9.45
C GLN A 649 -26.70 27.42 8.67
N LEU A 650 -26.61 26.66 7.58
CA LEU A 650 -27.74 26.22 6.77
C LEU A 650 -28.39 24.93 7.30
N ASN A 651 -27.93 24.41 8.44
CA ASN A 651 -28.35 23.14 9.03
C ASN A 651 -28.15 21.92 8.10
N LEU A 652 -27.16 21.98 7.21
CA LEU A 652 -26.81 20.87 6.32
C LEU A 652 -25.79 19.97 7.00
N THR A 653 -26.20 19.06 7.90
CA THR A 653 -25.24 18.20 8.63
C THR A 653 -24.61 17.13 7.75
N PRO A 654 -23.34 16.71 7.93
CA PRO A 654 -22.71 15.64 7.15
C PRO A 654 -23.40 14.28 7.37
N ARG A 655 -23.32 13.36 6.39
CA ARG A 655 -23.88 11.99 6.55
C ARG A 655 -23.03 11.11 7.46
N VAL A 656 -21.72 11.31 7.42
CA VAL A 656 -20.73 10.64 8.27
C VAL A 656 -19.82 11.71 8.83
N ALA A 657 -20.01 12.09 10.09
CA ALA A 657 -19.11 12.99 10.78
C ALA A 657 -17.92 12.22 11.38
N VAL A 658 -16.69 12.72 11.26
CA VAL A 658 -15.43 12.10 11.65
C VAL A 658 -14.71 12.99 12.64
N HIS A 659 -14.88 12.74 13.94
CA HIS A 659 -14.15 13.48 14.95
C HIS A 659 -12.99 12.64 15.49
N SER A 660 -11.80 12.79 14.91
CA SER A 660 -10.59 12.08 15.32
C SER A 660 -9.38 13.02 15.45
N ASN A 661 -8.30 12.53 16.05
CA ASN A 661 -7.01 13.22 16.12
C ASN A 661 -6.08 12.89 14.93
N GLY A 662 -6.63 12.35 13.84
CA GLY A 662 -5.93 12.03 12.61
C GLY A 662 -6.87 12.18 11.41
N THR A 663 -6.46 11.77 10.22
CA THR A 663 -7.25 11.95 9.00
C THR A 663 -7.94 10.66 8.59
N TRP A 664 -9.27 10.60 8.71
CA TRP A 664 -10.05 9.45 8.22
C TRP A 664 -10.94 9.86 7.05
N TYR A 665 -10.89 9.08 5.97
CA TYR A 665 -11.71 9.28 4.79
C TYR A 665 -12.88 8.28 4.79
N PRO A 666 -14.13 8.74 5.02
CA PRO A 666 -15.30 7.90 4.93
C PRO A 666 -15.84 7.83 3.50
N VAL A 667 -16.24 6.65 3.06
CA VAL A 667 -16.99 6.41 1.83
C VAL A 667 -18.28 5.68 2.19
N LEU A 668 -19.40 6.37 2.01
CA LEU A 668 -20.73 5.85 2.34
C LEU A 668 -21.47 5.44 1.07
N ARG A 669 -22.04 4.24 1.10
CA ARG A 669 -23.01 3.77 0.11
C ARG A 669 -24.28 3.32 0.79
N MET A 670 -25.42 3.59 0.16
CA MET A 670 -26.73 3.27 0.72
C MET A 670 -27.51 2.42 -0.27
N ASP A 671 -27.96 1.26 0.21
CA ASP A 671 -28.98 0.44 -0.42
C ASP A 671 -30.27 0.50 0.42
N ASN A 672 -31.38 0.01 -0.12
CA ASN A 672 -32.69 0.02 0.54
C ASN A 672 -32.63 -0.60 1.95
N ASN A 673 -31.91 -1.71 2.10
CA ASN A 673 -31.89 -2.48 3.35
C ASN A 673 -30.63 -2.23 4.18
N THR A 674 -29.47 -2.10 3.53
CA THR A 674 -28.16 -2.03 4.20
C THR A 674 -27.35 -0.82 3.73
N ASP A 675 -26.81 -0.06 4.68
CA ASP A 675 -25.86 1.02 4.37
C ASP A 675 -24.44 0.50 4.59
N TYR A 676 -23.53 0.74 3.66
CA TYR A 676 -22.14 0.31 3.71
C TYR A 676 -21.23 1.51 3.92
N LEU A 677 -20.34 1.42 4.91
CA LEU A 677 -19.39 2.48 5.23
C LEU A 677 -17.98 1.92 5.23
N PHE A 678 -17.16 2.37 4.31
CA PHE A 678 -15.71 2.15 4.30
C PHE A 678 -15.02 3.35 4.94
N ILE A 679 -14.02 3.12 5.78
CA ILE A 679 -13.19 4.16 6.39
C ILE A 679 -11.73 3.80 6.17
N PHE A 680 -10.94 4.78 5.70
CA PHE A 680 -9.49 4.69 5.60
C PHE A 680 -8.81 5.71 6.52
N SER A 681 -7.99 5.24 7.46
CA SER A 681 -7.17 6.09 8.34
C SER A 681 -5.79 6.30 7.74
N LYS A 682 -5.52 7.49 7.20
CA LYS A 682 -4.28 7.75 6.47
C LYS A 682 -3.13 8.17 7.41
N GLU A 683 -1.91 7.69 7.10
CA GLU A 683 -0.60 8.07 7.66
C GLU A 683 -0.33 7.74 9.14
N SER A 684 -1.23 8.06 10.06
CA SER A 684 -0.96 7.97 11.50
C SER A 684 -2.02 7.18 12.27
N ALA A 685 -1.57 6.46 13.29
CA ALA A 685 -2.47 5.83 14.24
C ALA A 685 -3.24 6.92 14.99
N SER A 686 -4.55 6.77 15.05
CA SER A 686 -5.44 7.82 15.54
C SER A 686 -6.68 7.21 16.19
N GLN A 687 -7.33 8.02 17.03
CA GLN A 687 -8.52 7.65 17.77
C GLN A 687 -9.56 8.75 17.63
N GLY A 688 -10.82 8.36 17.69
CA GLY A 688 -11.92 9.28 17.45
C GLY A 688 -13.27 8.62 17.53
N LYS A 689 -14.26 9.32 17.00
CA LYS A 689 -15.64 8.85 16.90
C LYS A 689 -16.23 9.19 15.54
N LEU A 690 -16.96 8.23 14.97
CA LEU A 690 -17.81 8.43 13.81
C LEU A 690 -19.22 8.75 14.28
N THR A 691 -19.89 9.69 13.62
CA THR A 691 -21.33 9.92 13.77
C THR A 691 -22.01 9.67 12.43
N VAL A 692 -22.71 8.55 12.31
CA VAL A 692 -23.34 8.11 11.06
C VAL A 692 -24.83 8.42 11.11
N SER A 693 -25.36 9.00 10.03
CA SER A 693 -26.79 9.28 9.85
C SER A 693 -27.57 7.99 9.52
N SER A 694 -27.58 7.05 10.46
CA SER A 694 -28.33 5.79 10.38
C SER A 694 -28.70 5.32 11.79
N THR A 695 -29.89 4.76 11.96
CA THR A 695 -30.35 4.13 13.20
C THR A 695 -30.35 2.60 13.12
N LYS A 696 -29.94 2.04 11.98
CA LYS A 696 -29.83 0.59 11.78
C LYS A 696 -28.74 0.00 12.69
N THR A 697 -28.70 -1.32 12.86
CA THR A 697 -27.68 -1.98 13.70
C THR A 697 -26.36 -2.08 12.94
N PRO A 698 -25.22 -1.65 13.54
CA PRO A 698 -23.91 -1.76 12.89
C PRO A 698 -23.32 -3.17 13.01
N TYR A 699 -22.74 -3.63 11.91
CA TYR A 699 -21.98 -4.87 11.79
C TYR A 699 -20.59 -4.54 11.26
N LEU A 700 -19.57 -5.16 11.84
CA LEU A 700 -18.19 -5.08 11.36
C LEU A 700 -18.03 -6.06 10.19
N LEU A 701 -17.45 -5.58 9.10
CA LEU A 701 -17.04 -6.38 7.95
C LEU A 701 -15.52 -6.42 7.93
N ASP A 702 -14.95 -7.58 8.27
CA ASP A 702 -13.51 -7.77 8.21
C ASP A 702 -13.08 -8.06 6.77
N SER A 703 -12.45 -7.08 6.12
CA SER A 703 -12.00 -7.21 4.74
C SER A 703 -10.87 -8.23 4.56
N TRP A 704 -10.08 -8.57 5.60
CA TRP A 704 -9.01 -9.57 5.50
C TRP A 704 -9.51 -11.00 5.62
N THR A 705 -10.44 -11.26 6.53
CA THR A 705 -10.94 -12.62 6.79
C THR A 705 -12.28 -12.91 6.11
N GLY A 706 -13.04 -11.88 5.76
CA GLY A 706 -14.42 -11.98 5.29
C GLY A 706 -15.44 -12.25 6.39
N LYS A 707 -15.00 -12.27 7.66
CA LYS A 707 -15.88 -12.48 8.82
C LYS A 707 -16.80 -11.28 9.00
N ARG A 708 -18.09 -11.58 9.22
CA ARG A 708 -19.11 -10.60 9.59
C ARG A 708 -19.48 -10.80 11.05
N SER A 709 -19.51 -9.72 11.83
CA SER A 709 -19.90 -9.79 13.26
C SER A 709 -20.69 -8.55 13.67
N PRO A 710 -21.61 -8.66 14.65
CA PRO A 710 -22.28 -7.49 15.20
C PRO A 710 -21.25 -6.59 15.91
N PHE A 711 -21.30 -5.29 15.63
CA PHE A 711 -20.46 -4.34 16.34
C PHE A 711 -21.20 -3.88 17.61
N LEU A 712 -20.62 -4.12 18.80
CA LEU A 712 -21.36 -3.99 20.06
C LEU A 712 -21.05 -2.70 20.83
N HIS A 713 -20.17 -1.82 20.34
CA HIS A 713 -19.81 -0.58 21.04
C HIS A 713 -20.29 0.66 20.28
N TYR A 714 -21.56 1.01 20.39
CA TYR A 714 -22.10 2.19 19.72
C TYR A 714 -23.16 2.87 20.58
N LYS A 715 -23.47 4.14 20.29
CA LYS A 715 -24.53 4.88 20.96
C LYS A 715 -25.47 5.49 19.93
N ARG A 716 -26.77 5.18 20.04
CA ARG A 716 -27.80 5.87 19.25
C ARG A 716 -28.17 7.20 19.91
N SER A 717 -28.25 8.26 19.12
CA SER A 717 -28.59 9.61 19.57
C SER A 717 -29.52 10.27 18.55
N GLY A 718 -30.83 10.21 18.78
CA GLY A 718 -31.81 10.64 17.78
C GLY A 718 -31.72 9.79 16.52
N ASN A 719 -31.47 10.42 15.37
CA ASN A 719 -31.37 9.77 14.07
C ASN A 719 -29.94 9.34 13.69
N THR A 720 -28.98 9.43 14.61
CA THR A 720 -27.58 9.08 14.35
C THR A 720 -27.08 7.96 15.26
N THR A 721 -26.06 7.26 14.77
CA THR A 721 -25.29 6.26 15.52
C THR A 721 -23.86 6.74 15.68
N VAL A 722 -23.38 6.79 16.92
CA VAL A 722 -22.02 7.20 17.27
C VAL A 722 -21.17 5.98 17.57
N ILE A 723 -20.04 5.84 16.90
CA ILE A 723 -19.11 4.71 16.96
C ILE A 723 -17.72 5.22 17.34
N PRO A 724 -17.22 4.98 18.56
CA PRO A 724 -15.85 5.26 18.93
C PRO A 724 -14.89 4.22 18.32
N LEU A 725 -13.77 4.68 17.76
CA LEU A 725 -12.76 3.84 17.10
C LEU A 725 -11.34 4.28 17.46
N GLN A 726 -10.43 3.31 17.40
CA GLN A 726 -8.99 3.51 17.38
C GLN A 726 -8.47 2.73 16.18
N LEU A 727 -7.77 3.41 15.27
CA LEU A 727 -7.29 2.86 14.02
C LEU A 727 -5.77 3.03 13.95
N ALA A 728 -5.08 2.00 13.48
CA ALA A 728 -3.65 2.07 13.18
C ALA A 728 -3.39 2.95 11.94
N ALA A 729 -2.14 3.33 11.74
CA ALA A 729 -1.71 4.02 10.52
C ALA A 729 -2.04 3.16 9.29
N ASN A 730 -2.66 3.78 8.29
CA ASN A 730 -3.07 3.15 7.03
C ASN A 730 -4.07 1.98 7.17
N GLN A 731 -4.75 1.86 8.32
CA GLN A 731 -5.77 0.85 8.54
C GLN A 731 -7.08 1.23 7.84
N THR A 732 -7.75 0.22 7.28
CA THR A 732 -9.14 0.33 6.84
C THR A 732 -10.08 -0.42 7.77
N ILE A 733 -11.32 0.04 7.83
CA ILE A 733 -12.41 -0.64 8.53
C ILE A 733 -13.70 -0.45 7.75
N ALA A 734 -14.53 -1.49 7.68
CA ALA A 734 -15.80 -1.45 6.98
C ALA A 734 -16.96 -1.84 7.88
N PHE A 735 -18.08 -1.13 7.74
CA PHE A 735 -19.31 -1.39 8.46
C PHE A 735 -20.48 -1.63 7.50
N ALA A 736 -21.38 -2.53 7.90
CA ALA A 736 -22.74 -2.61 7.36
C ALA A 736 -23.74 -2.18 8.43
N PHE A 737 -24.62 -1.24 8.10
CA PHE A 737 -25.73 -0.80 8.94
C PHE A 737 -27.00 -1.45 8.42
N SER A 738 -27.52 -2.46 9.12
CA SER A 738 -28.68 -3.24 8.67
C SER A 738 -29.56 -3.67 9.84
N ASN A 739 -30.87 -3.74 9.63
CA ASN A 739 -31.80 -4.36 10.56
C ASN A 739 -32.16 -5.80 10.17
N GLU A 740 -31.71 -6.25 9.00
CA GLU A 740 -32.00 -7.56 8.43
C GLU A 740 -30.87 -8.55 8.69
N LEU A 741 -29.61 -8.08 8.76
CA LEU A 741 -28.46 -8.95 9.02
C LEU A 741 -28.54 -9.73 10.34
N LYS A 742 -29.38 -9.32 11.30
CA LYS A 742 -29.65 -10.08 12.53
C LYS A 742 -30.31 -11.45 12.28
N TYR A 743 -30.88 -11.67 11.10
CA TYR A 743 -31.47 -12.95 10.70
C TYR A 743 -30.43 -13.90 10.08
N GLU A 744 -29.28 -13.38 9.65
CA GLU A 744 -28.15 -14.13 9.11
C GLU A 744 -27.03 -14.32 10.15
N ILE A 745 -26.77 -13.28 10.93
CA ILE A 745 -25.67 -13.18 11.89
C ILE A 745 -26.29 -13.14 13.28
N GLU A 746 -25.84 -14.04 14.16
CA GLU A 746 -26.23 -14.01 15.56
C GLU A 746 -25.92 -12.62 16.12
N THR A 747 -26.95 -11.95 16.65
CA THR A 747 -26.89 -10.55 17.06
C THR A 747 -27.56 -10.38 18.42
N PRO A 748 -26.84 -9.93 19.46
CA PRO A 748 -27.42 -9.75 20.77
C PRO A 748 -28.38 -8.56 20.79
N SER A 749 -29.40 -8.62 21.66
CA SER A 749 -30.37 -7.53 21.85
C SER A 749 -29.79 -6.33 22.59
N LEU A 750 -28.64 -6.49 23.25
CA LEU A 750 -27.95 -5.48 24.04
C LEU A 750 -26.59 -5.15 23.41
N HIS A 751 -26.19 -3.89 23.54
CA HIS A 751 -24.89 -3.36 23.12
C HIS A 751 -24.36 -2.39 24.18
N ALA A 752 -23.06 -2.16 24.20
CA ALA A 752 -22.42 -1.19 25.08
C ALA A 752 -22.53 0.22 24.48
N SER A 753 -23.13 1.15 25.22
CA SER A 753 -23.22 2.57 24.85
C SER A 753 -22.04 3.40 25.34
N ARG A 754 -21.23 2.86 26.25
CA ARG A 754 -20.03 3.48 26.80
C ARG A 754 -19.11 2.39 27.34
N VAL A 755 -17.83 2.51 27.01
CA VAL A 755 -16.80 1.58 27.47
C VAL A 755 -15.63 2.40 28.04
N PRO A 756 -15.09 2.07 29.23
CA PRO A 756 -13.86 2.67 29.72
C PRO A 756 -12.69 2.36 28.77
N SER A 757 -11.71 3.26 28.68
CA SER A 757 -10.51 3.05 27.84
C SER A 757 -9.67 1.83 28.21
N THR A 758 -9.97 1.18 29.34
CA THR A 758 -9.28 -0.02 29.85
C THR A 758 -9.86 -1.35 29.36
N VAL A 759 -10.94 -1.33 28.55
CA VAL A 759 -11.57 -2.56 28.04
C VAL A 759 -11.13 -2.82 26.60
N LEU A 760 -10.33 -3.87 26.41
CA LEU A 760 -9.84 -4.35 25.12
C LEU A 760 -10.78 -5.42 24.56
N GLY A 761 -11.88 -5.00 23.93
CA GLY A 761 -12.80 -5.90 23.21
C GLY A 761 -14.01 -6.43 24.01
N TYR A 762 -14.89 -7.13 23.30
CA TYR A 762 -16.15 -7.68 23.82
C TYR A 762 -16.57 -8.94 23.06
N ASP A 763 -17.18 -9.89 23.77
CA ASP A 763 -17.81 -11.09 23.20
C ASP A 763 -19.14 -11.36 23.95
N TYR A 764 -20.07 -12.09 23.34
CA TYR A 764 -21.37 -12.42 23.93
C TYR A 764 -21.67 -13.92 23.83
N SER A 765 -22.40 -14.46 24.81
CA SER A 765 -22.95 -15.83 24.75
C SER A 765 -24.48 -15.83 24.85
N THR A 766 -25.09 -16.93 24.40
CA THR A 766 -26.54 -17.18 24.24
C THR A 766 -27.40 -16.98 25.49
N SER A 767 -26.81 -16.73 26.67
CA SER A 767 -27.53 -16.42 27.91
C SER A 767 -27.69 -14.91 28.22
N ALA A 768 -27.54 -14.03 27.23
CA ALA A 768 -27.73 -12.58 27.38
C ALA A 768 -26.86 -11.93 28.49
N HIS A 769 -25.70 -12.52 28.74
CA HIS A 769 -24.73 -12.01 29.69
C HIS A 769 -23.41 -11.77 28.99
N ILE A 770 -22.92 -10.52 29.05
CA ILE A 770 -21.54 -10.17 28.72
C ILE A 770 -20.66 -10.89 29.75
N HIS A 771 -20.10 -12.04 29.36
CA HIS A 771 -19.21 -12.80 30.24
C HIS A 771 -17.83 -12.14 30.29
N ARG A 772 -17.35 -11.93 31.52
CA ARG A 772 -16.04 -11.33 31.83
C ARG A 772 -15.26 -12.33 32.67
N PRO A 773 -14.12 -12.87 32.22
CA PRO A 773 -13.37 -13.83 33.03
C PRO A 773 -12.54 -13.12 34.09
N LEU A 774 -12.37 -13.80 35.23
CA LEU A 774 -11.65 -13.42 36.45
C LEU A 774 -12.28 -12.32 37.32
N GLN A 775 -12.30 -12.55 38.64
CA GLN A 775 -12.70 -11.58 39.66
C GLN A 775 -11.46 -10.85 40.20
N ARG A 776 -11.65 -9.80 41.01
CA ARG A 776 -10.56 -8.96 41.55
C ARG A 776 -9.46 -9.80 42.22
N LEU A 777 -8.19 -9.43 41.98
CA LEU A 777 -6.97 -10.05 42.56
C LEU A 777 -6.76 -11.55 42.25
N ARG A 778 -7.31 -12.04 41.13
CA ARG A 778 -7.06 -13.40 40.64
C ARG A 778 -6.10 -13.40 39.46
N VAL A 779 -5.21 -14.37 39.44
CA VAL A 779 -4.29 -14.65 38.32
C VAL A 779 -4.45 -16.11 37.88
N TYR A 780 -4.00 -16.42 36.68
CA TYR A 780 -3.79 -17.80 36.25
C TYR A 780 -2.36 -17.94 35.74
N VAL A 781 -1.62 -18.87 36.35
CA VAL A 781 -0.22 -19.15 36.03
C VAL A 781 -0.12 -20.51 35.34
N THR A 782 0.52 -20.54 34.18
CA THR A 782 0.72 -21.77 33.40
C THR A 782 2.10 -21.76 32.74
N TYR A 783 2.82 -22.88 32.86
CA TYR A 783 4.10 -23.12 32.19
C TYR A 783 4.31 -24.62 32.00
N GLU A 784 5.20 -25.00 31.08
CA GLU A 784 5.50 -26.41 30.85
C GLU A 784 6.58 -26.91 31.84
N PRO A 785 6.31 -27.93 32.66
CA PRO A 785 7.32 -28.51 33.53
C PRO A 785 8.32 -29.32 32.71
N ILE A 786 9.61 -29.07 32.91
CA ILE A 786 10.69 -29.94 32.41
C ILE A 786 10.94 -31.01 33.47
N GLU A 787 10.70 -32.27 33.11
CA GLU A 787 10.82 -33.42 34.01
C GLU A 787 12.24 -33.47 34.61
N GLY A 788 12.34 -33.49 35.94
CA GLY A 788 13.61 -33.47 36.68
C GLY A 788 14.29 -32.11 36.83
N ARG A 789 13.79 -31.03 36.21
CA ARG A 789 14.39 -29.68 36.28
C ARG A 789 13.48 -28.60 36.86
N HIS A 790 12.17 -28.67 36.60
CA HIS A 790 11.19 -27.68 37.10
C HIS A 790 9.99 -28.36 37.76
N ALA A 791 9.53 -27.79 38.88
CA ALA A 791 8.29 -28.22 39.54
C ALA A 791 7.06 -27.94 38.65
N PRO A 792 5.95 -28.69 38.77
CA PRO A 792 4.71 -28.39 38.04
C PRO A 792 4.14 -27.01 38.41
N PRO A 793 3.33 -26.40 37.53
CA PRO A 793 2.66 -25.13 37.80
C PRO A 793 1.96 -25.10 39.16
N PRO A 794 1.90 -23.92 39.82
CA PRO A 794 1.30 -23.83 41.13
C PRO A 794 -0.17 -24.27 41.10
N ASN A 795 -0.56 -25.05 42.11
CA ASN A 795 -1.96 -25.37 42.34
C ASN A 795 -2.78 -24.10 42.62
N ALA A 796 -4.11 -24.23 42.62
CA ALA A 796 -4.99 -23.14 43.05
C ALA A 796 -4.63 -22.72 44.48
N GLY A 797 -4.32 -21.44 44.68
CA GLY A 797 -3.70 -21.00 45.93
C GLY A 797 -3.17 -19.58 45.89
N MET A 798 -2.55 -19.15 46.99
CA MET A 798 -1.97 -17.82 47.09
C MET A 798 -0.57 -17.81 46.46
N VAL A 799 -0.27 -16.76 45.68
CA VAL A 799 1.04 -16.54 45.06
C VAL A 799 1.48 -15.09 45.28
N LEU A 800 2.78 -14.86 45.33
CA LEU A 800 3.37 -13.53 45.25
C LEU A 800 3.68 -13.22 43.79
N VAL A 801 3.36 -12.01 43.35
CA VAL A 801 3.66 -11.52 42.01
C VAL A 801 4.43 -10.21 42.12
N THR A 802 5.49 -10.08 41.33
CA THR A 802 6.30 -8.87 41.22
C THR A 802 6.82 -8.70 39.79
N ARG A 803 7.27 -7.50 39.45
CA ARG A 803 7.86 -7.16 38.14
C ARG A 803 9.37 -6.95 38.28
N SER A 804 10.14 -7.22 37.22
CA SER A 804 11.55 -6.85 37.16
C SER A 804 11.75 -5.56 36.33
N PRO A 805 12.40 -4.51 36.87
CA PRO A 805 12.88 -4.37 38.24
C PRO A 805 11.75 -3.96 39.22
N ALA A 806 11.85 -4.44 40.47
CA ALA A 806 11.04 -4.01 41.61
C ALA A 806 11.87 -3.11 42.53
N LEU A 807 11.40 -1.89 42.81
CA LEU A 807 12.18 -0.88 43.53
C LEU A 807 11.48 -0.44 44.82
N HIS A 808 10.17 -0.21 44.77
CA HIS A 808 9.39 0.12 45.95
C HIS A 808 9.04 -1.15 46.74
N ASP A 809 9.00 -1.06 48.06
CA ASP A 809 8.66 -2.20 48.94
C ASP A 809 7.23 -2.72 48.75
N GLY A 810 6.36 -1.89 48.16
CA GLY A 810 5.03 -2.23 47.68
C GLY A 810 4.94 -2.86 46.28
N ASP A 811 6.04 -3.07 45.56
CA ASP A 811 6.00 -3.64 44.20
C ASP A 811 5.83 -5.17 44.18
N ILE A 812 5.78 -5.80 45.35
CA ILE A 812 5.52 -7.23 45.52
C ILE A 812 4.12 -7.40 46.13
N GLN A 813 3.20 -8.02 45.41
CA GLN A 813 1.80 -8.15 45.81
C GLN A 813 1.33 -9.60 45.86
N PHE A 814 0.39 -9.89 46.78
CA PHE A 814 -0.31 -11.17 46.80
C PHE A 814 -1.40 -11.23 45.73
N ALA A 815 -1.52 -12.38 45.07
CA ALA A 815 -2.59 -12.71 44.15
C ALA A 815 -3.09 -14.15 44.37
N GLN A 816 -4.34 -14.41 44.02
CA GLN A 816 -4.89 -15.77 44.08
C GLN A 816 -4.78 -16.44 42.72
N ASN A 817 -3.96 -17.48 42.60
CA ASN A 817 -3.91 -18.35 41.44
C ASN A 817 -5.18 -19.20 41.35
N VAL A 818 -5.87 -19.14 40.23
CA VAL A 818 -7.11 -19.88 39.98
C VAL A 818 -6.96 -20.71 38.71
N ILE A 819 -7.17 -22.01 38.86
CA ILE A 819 -7.13 -22.96 37.75
C ILE A 819 -8.46 -22.84 36.97
N PRO A 820 -8.43 -22.56 35.67
CA PRO A 820 -9.63 -22.51 34.84
C PRO A 820 -10.22 -23.93 34.66
N PRO A 821 -11.54 -24.07 34.44
CA PRO A 821 -12.18 -25.37 34.21
C PRO A 821 -11.63 -26.10 32.97
N ASP A 822 -11.78 -27.42 32.95
CA ASP A 822 -11.42 -28.26 31.80
C ASP A 822 -12.13 -27.77 30.52
N ASN A 823 -11.37 -27.61 29.43
CA ASN A 823 -11.79 -27.04 28.13
C ASN A 823 -11.93 -25.50 28.07
N HIS A 824 -11.50 -24.75 29.08
CA HIS A 824 -11.46 -23.30 28.99
C HIS A 824 -10.30 -22.82 28.09
N PRO A 825 -10.47 -21.80 27.22
CA PRO A 825 -9.41 -21.33 26.32
C PRO A 825 -8.11 -20.93 27.03
N LEU A 826 -8.20 -20.42 28.27
CA LEU A 826 -7.01 -20.13 29.08
C LEU A 826 -6.13 -21.36 29.34
N ALA A 827 -6.71 -22.57 29.44
CA ALA A 827 -5.95 -23.81 29.62
C ALA A 827 -5.09 -24.15 28.38
N GLU A 828 -5.33 -23.50 27.25
CA GLU A 828 -4.50 -23.60 26.06
C GLU A 828 -3.27 -22.69 26.13
N LEU A 829 -3.13 -21.79 27.11
CA LEU A 829 -1.94 -20.93 27.24
C LEU A 829 -0.78 -21.68 27.90
N THR A 830 0.45 -21.34 27.51
CA THR A 830 1.70 -21.95 28.01
C THR A 830 2.76 -20.87 28.20
N ASN A 831 3.51 -20.94 29.30
CA ASN A 831 4.55 -19.97 29.68
C ASN A 831 4.00 -18.54 29.83
N SER A 832 2.88 -18.38 30.55
CA SER A 832 2.20 -17.10 30.71
C SER A 832 1.59 -16.94 32.10
N ILE A 833 1.52 -15.69 32.55
CA ILE A 833 0.66 -15.27 33.66
C ILE A 833 -0.47 -14.40 33.12
N VAL A 834 -1.70 -14.73 33.51
CA VAL A 834 -2.90 -14.01 33.08
C VAL A 834 -3.47 -13.23 34.25
N PHE A 835 -3.61 -11.92 34.07
CA PHE A 835 -4.12 -11.02 35.09
C PHE A 835 -5.63 -10.75 34.93
N SER A 836 -6.32 -10.58 36.07
CA SER A 836 -7.73 -10.16 36.07
C SER A 836 -7.87 -8.69 35.63
N SER A 837 -8.79 -8.44 34.70
CA SER A 837 -9.20 -7.07 34.31
C SER A 837 -10.16 -6.41 35.30
N LYS A 838 -10.47 -7.06 36.44
CA LYS A 838 -11.38 -6.53 37.46
C LYS A 838 -10.60 -6.02 38.68
N GLY A 839 -10.89 -4.80 39.13
CA GLY A 839 -10.27 -4.20 40.31
C GLY A 839 -10.43 -2.68 40.31
N TYR A 840 -10.11 -2.02 41.43
CA TYR A 840 -10.02 -0.54 41.48
C TYR A 840 -8.77 0.00 40.79
N ARG A 841 -7.71 -0.82 40.79
CA ARG A 841 -6.44 -0.66 40.09
C ARG A 841 -6.07 -2.04 39.57
N ASP A 842 -5.63 -2.14 38.33
CA ASP A 842 -5.15 -3.41 37.76
C ASP A 842 -3.89 -3.89 38.51
N LEU A 843 -3.64 -5.20 38.54
CA LEU A 843 -2.50 -5.74 39.30
C LEU A 843 -1.15 -5.35 38.66
N PRO A 844 -0.95 -5.40 37.33
CA PRO A 844 0.31 -4.97 36.71
C PRO A 844 0.73 -3.55 37.09
N SER A 845 -0.19 -2.58 37.09
CA SER A 845 0.12 -1.21 37.49
C SER A 845 0.47 -1.06 38.97
N GLN A 846 0.16 -2.04 39.83
CA GLN A 846 0.58 -2.10 41.23
C GLN A 846 2.01 -2.63 41.40
N LEU A 847 2.64 -3.14 40.35
CA LEU A 847 3.98 -3.73 40.34
C LEU A 847 4.93 -2.79 39.59
N SER A 848 5.41 -1.74 40.25
CA SER A 848 6.29 -0.72 39.67
C SER A 848 5.70 0.05 38.47
N GLY A 849 4.37 0.08 38.31
CA GLY A 849 3.69 0.83 37.24
C GLY A 849 3.65 0.14 35.88
N GLY A 850 3.75 -1.20 35.81
CA GLY A 850 3.77 -1.96 34.55
C GLY A 850 2.52 -1.83 33.68
N ASP A 851 2.74 -1.85 32.35
CA ASP A 851 1.72 -1.72 31.30
C ASP A 851 1.56 -2.97 30.42
N LEU A 852 2.17 -4.11 30.82
CA LEU A 852 2.12 -5.46 30.19
C LEU A 852 2.98 -5.61 28.92
N ASP A 853 3.52 -4.53 28.37
CA ASP A 853 4.30 -4.56 27.13
C ASP A 853 5.78 -4.84 27.41
N GLY A 854 6.22 -6.09 27.20
CA GLY A 854 7.63 -6.48 27.39
C GLY A 854 8.08 -6.61 28.86
N ASP A 855 7.14 -6.54 29.81
CA ASP A 855 7.41 -6.67 31.25
C ASP A 855 7.71 -8.12 31.65
N ILE A 856 8.78 -8.34 32.43
CA ILE A 856 9.11 -9.64 33.02
C ILE A 856 8.50 -9.73 34.42
N PHE A 857 7.65 -10.74 34.65
CA PHE A 857 7.01 -11.01 35.94
C PHE A 857 7.66 -12.19 36.67
N ASN A 858 7.90 -12.02 37.96
CA ASN A 858 8.31 -13.10 38.86
C ASN A 858 7.11 -13.54 39.71
N VAL A 859 6.86 -14.85 39.74
CA VAL A 859 5.78 -15.47 40.52
C VAL A 859 6.40 -16.42 41.54
N ILE A 860 6.14 -16.19 42.82
CA ILE A 860 6.70 -16.98 43.93
C ILE A 860 5.55 -17.62 44.70
N TRP A 861 5.51 -18.96 44.70
CA TRP A 861 4.51 -19.74 45.44
C TRP A 861 5.12 -20.56 46.59
N ASP A 862 6.43 -20.41 46.82
CA ASP A 862 7.11 -20.95 48.00
C ASP A 862 6.61 -20.21 49.25
N THR A 863 6.02 -20.97 50.18
CA THR A 863 5.48 -20.44 51.42
C THR A 863 6.55 -19.92 52.37
N ASP A 864 7.79 -20.42 52.27
CA ASP A 864 8.91 -19.94 53.10
C ASP A 864 9.40 -18.56 52.64
N ALA A 865 9.11 -18.19 51.40
CA ALA A 865 9.38 -16.86 50.85
C ALA A 865 8.27 -15.84 51.15
N TYR A 866 7.22 -16.22 51.90
CA TYR A 866 6.14 -15.30 52.22
C TYR A 866 6.64 -14.14 53.09
N PRO A 867 6.33 -12.89 52.71
CA PRO A 867 6.87 -11.74 53.42
C PRO A 867 6.25 -11.65 54.82
N VAL A 868 7.10 -11.45 55.84
CA VAL A 868 6.69 -11.18 57.22
C VAL A 868 5.89 -9.87 57.32
N ARG A 869 6.12 -8.95 56.38
CA ARG A 869 5.46 -7.64 56.29
C ARG A 869 5.10 -7.32 54.84
N THR A 870 3.89 -6.86 54.61
CA THR A 870 3.42 -6.39 53.31
C THR A 870 3.28 -4.87 53.31
N PHE A 871 3.40 -4.27 52.13
CA PHE A 871 3.28 -2.83 51.92
C PHE A 871 2.22 -2.56 50.86
N ALA A 872 1.55 -1.41 50.98
CA ALA A 872 0.61 -0.97 49.96
C ALA A 872 1.37 -0.66 48.65
N PRO A 873 0.77 -0.95 47.47
CA PRO A 873 1.35 -0.57 46.19
C PRO A 873 1.72 0.92 46.16
N ALA A 874 2.86 1.26 45.57
CA ALA A 874 3.22 2.66 45.36
C ALA A 874 2.16 3.34 44.48
N ASP A 875 1.75 4.53 44.87
CA ASP A 875 0.98 5.41 44.01
C ASP A 875 1.99 6.16 43.14
N TYR A 876 2.16 5.72 41.89
CA TYR A 876 2.95 6.41 40.89
C TYR A 876 1.97 7.31 40.11
N PRO A 877 1.75 8.56 40.54
CA PRO A 877 0.78 9.43 39.88
C PRO A 877 1.22 9.70 38.45
N ARG A 878 0.32 9.47 37.49
CA ARG A 878 0.55 9.85 36.10
C ARG A 878 0.73 11.36 36.03
N VAL A 879 1.92 11.80 35.64
CA VAL A 879 2.18 13.21 35.40
C VAL A 879 1.66 13.55 34.01
N SER A 880 0.97 14.69 33.89
CA SER A 880 0.53 15.15 32.57
C SER A 880 1.76 15.54 31.74
N PRO A 881 1.82 15.16 30.45
CA PRO A 881 2.89 15.57 29.58
C PRO A 881 3.04 17.09 29.54
N VAL A 882 4.26 17.58 29.34
CA VAL A 882 4.54 19.01 29.16
C VAL A 882 3.77 19.53 27.94
N ASP A 883 2.83 20.44 28.18
CA ASP A 883 2.11 21.15 27.13
C ASP A 883 2.86 22.44 26.77
N ILE A 884 3.43 22.48 25.56
CA ILE A 884 4.15 23.65 25.04
C ILE A 884 3.20 24.75 24.53
N GLY A 885 1.88 24.56 24.61
CA GLY A 885 0.85 25.55 24.28
C GLY A 885 0.68 25.81 22.78
N ARG A 886 1.35 25.01 21.93
CA ARG A 886 1.30 25.06 20.46
C ARG A 886 1.55 23.66 19.85
N PRO A 887 1.23 23.43 18.57
CA PRO A 887 1.62 22.20 17.87
C PRO A 887 3.14 21.99 17.90
N VAL A 888 3.54 20.71 17.99
CA VAL A 888 4.95 20.27 18.01
C VAL A 888 5.54 20.41 16.60
N GLU A 889 6.69 21.08 16.49
CA GLU A 889 7.44 21.26 15.24
C GLU A 889 8.68 20.34 15.21
N ARG A 890 9.35 20.23 14.05
CA ARG A 890 10.55 19.37 13.91
C ARG A 890 11.68 19.74 14.87
N ASP A 891 11.86 21.03 15.10
CA ASP A 891 12.89 21.53 16.01
C ASP A 891 12.59 21.15 17.47
N ASP A 892 11.32 21.03 17.85
CA ASP A 892 10.93 20.56 19.19
C ASP A 892 11.24 19.07 19.37
N MET A 893 11.04 18.25 18.33
CA MET A 893 11.41 16.83 18.37
C MET A 893 12.92 16.64 18.46
N ALA A 894 13.69 17.41 17.69
CA ALA A 894 15.15 17.39 17.74
C ALA A 894 15.65 17.87 19.11
N GLN A 895 15.08 18.96 19.64
CA GLN A 895 15.41 19.47 20.96
C GLN A 895 15.04 18.47 22.07
N PHE A 896 13.86 17.85 21.98
CA PHE A 896 13.44 16.80 22.90
C PHE A 896 14.38 15.59 22.86
N PHE A 897 14.82 15.16 21.68
CA PHE A 897 15.80 14.08 21.55
C PHE A 897 17.15 14.44 22.19
N LEU A 898 17.62 15.68 21.97
CA LEU A 898 18.83 16.20 22.62
C LEU A 898 18.69 16.28 24.14
N ASP A 899 17.55 16.72 24.63
CA ASP A 899 17.25 16.79 26.05
C ASP A 899 17.12 15.39 26.66
N PHE A 900 16.50 14.45 25.93
CA PHE A 900 16.40 13.05 26.30
C PHE A 900 17.78 12.44 26.51
N MET A 901 18.67 12.58 25.53
CA MET A 901 20.04 12.07 25.64
C MET A 901 20.85 12.74 26.75
N LYS A 902 20.63 14.02 27.03
CA LYS A 902 21.35 14.74 28.11
C LYS A 902 20.90 14.32 29.50
N THR A 903 19.63 13.95 29.67
CA THR A 903 19.03 13.71 30.99
C THR A 903 18.59 12.27 31.22
N ASP A 904 18.99 11.32 30.36
CA ASP A 904 18.83 9.90 30.64
C ASP A 904 19.73 9.48 31.82
N HIS A 905 19.13 9.42 32.99
CA HIS A 905 19.80 9.08 34.25
C HIS A 905 19.26 7.77 34.84
N LEU A 906 18.53 6.97 34.06
CA LEU A 906 17.83 5.78 34.55
C LEU A 906 18.78 4.79 35.22
N GLY A 907 19.89 4.45 34.54
CA GLY A 907 20.91 3.53 35.07
C GLY A 907 21.60 4.05 36.34
N VAL A 908 21.82 5.36 36.44
CA VAL A 908 22.40 6.01 37.63
C VAL A 908 21.46 5.89 38.82
N ILE A 909 20.15 6.11 38.62
CA ILE A 909 19.13 6.00 39.66
C ILE A 909 19.01 4.56 40.17
N ALA A 910 18.94 3.57 39.26
CA ALA A 910 18.88 2.15 39.62
C ALA A 910 20.11 1.69 40.42
N THR A 911 21.31 2.07 39.97
CA THR A 911 22.57 1.79 40.68
C THR A 911 22.58 2.43 42.06
N ARG A 912 22.13 3.69 42.17
CA ARG A 912 22.04 4.40 43.45
C ARG A 912 21.06 3.72 44.40
N HIS A 913 19.91 3.24 43.89
CA HIS A 913 18.92 2.53 44.68
C HIS A 913 19.50 1.27 45.31
N MET A 914 20.21 0.43 44.54
CA MET A 914 20.86 -0.77 45.08
C MET A 914 21.87 -0.45 46.19
N ILE A 915 22.72 0.57 45.98
CA ILE A 915 23.72 0.98 46.97
C ILE A 915 23.04 1.47 48.25
N MET A 916 22.04 2.35 48.14
CA MET A 916 21.33 2.90 49.31
C MET A 916 20.51 1.85 50.04
N ALA A 917 19.84 0.96 49.30
CA ALA A 917 19.09 -0.15 49.88
C ALA A 917 19.99 -1.11 50.65
N ASP A 918 21.28 -1.22 50.29
CA ASP A 918 22.24 -1.99 51.08
C ASP A 918 22.79 -1.21 52.29
N GLN A 919 23.12 0.07 52.12
CA GLN A 919 23.70 0.91 53.18
C GLN A 919 22.74 1.26 54.31
N GLU A 920 21.46 1.45 54.01
CA GLU A 920 20.46 1.92 54.98
C GLU A 920 19.82 0.76 55.74
N ALA A 921 19.68 0.87 57.07
CA ALA A 921 19.18 -0.21 57.92
C ALA A 921 17.76 -0.68 57.53
N GLU A 922 16.91 0.25 57.09
CA GLU A 922 15.52 -0.02 56.64
C GLU A 922 15.43 -0.56 55.20
N GLY A 923 16.54 -0.67 54.48
CA GLY A 923 16.59 -1.21 53.13
C GLY A 923 15.76 -0.40 52.13
N THR A 924 14.96 -1.10 51.31
CA THR A 924 14.07 -0.47 50.32
C THR A 924 12.94 0.35 50.93
N SER A 925 12.58 0.10 52.20
CA SER A 925 11.59 0.90 52.93
C SER A 925 12.12 2.26 53.38
N HIS A 926 13.45 2.48 53.32
CA HIS A 926 14.04 3.74 53.73
C HIS A 926 13.54 4.89 52.81
N PRO A 927 13.25 6.10 53.34
CA PRO A 927 12.72 7.21 52.55
C PRO A 927 13.55 7.58 51.32
N VAL A 928 14.88 7.43 51.41
CA VAL A 928 15.80 7.67 50.27
C VAL A 928 15.57 6.67 49.14
N CYS A 929 15.35 5.39 49.47
CA CYS A 929 15.09 4.34 48.48
C CYS A 929 13.71 4.54 47.83
N ARG A 930 12.68 4.87 48.61
CA ARG A 930 11.35 5.23 48.04
C ARG A 930 11.41 6.45 47.13
N LYS A 931 12.21 7.47 47.48
CA LYS A 931 12.45 8.62 46.60
C LYS A 931 13.15 8.21 45.30
N LEU A 932 14.18 7.34 45.38
CA LEU A 932 14.85 6.80 44.20
C LEU A 932 13.90 5.96 43.33
N ALA A 933 12.99 5.18 43.92
CA ALA A 933 11.96 4.44 43.19
C ALA A 933 10.98 5.39 42.47
N GLN A 934 10.61 6.52 43.10
CA GLN A 934 9.80 7.56 42.45
C GLN A 934 10.54 8.21 41.27
N LEU A 935 11.81 8.58 41.46
CA LEU A 935 12.64 9.16 40.40
C LEU A 935 12.86 8.17 39.25
N HIS A 936 13.01 6.88 39.55
CA HIS A 936 13.13 5.84 38.52
C HIS A 936 11.85 5.77 37.68
N SER A 937 10.67 5.81 38.31
CA SER A 937 9.39 5.86 37.58
C SER A 937 9.29 7.10 36.69
N THR A 938 9.68 8.28 37.18
CA THR A 938 9.71 9.51 36.38
C THR A 938 10.68 9.42 35.20
N ALA A 939 11.86 8.84 35.40
CA ALA A 939 12.84 8.65 34.33
C ALA A 939 12.35 7.69 33.23
N VAL A 940 11.65 6.60 33.60
CA VAL A 940 11.02 5.68 32.63
C VAL A 940 9.91 6.40 31.84
N ASP A 941 9.10 7.20 32.52
CA ASP A 941 8.01 7.97 31.90
C ASP A 941 8.48 9.25 31.20
N PHE A 942 9.77 9.57 31.19
CA PHE A 942 10.28 10.80 30.59
C PHE A 942 10.00 10.86 29.08
N SER A 943 10.15 9.74 28.36
CA SER A 943 9.80 9.61 26.95
C SER A 943 8.32 9.89 26.67
N LYS A 944 7.44 9.66 27.67
CA LYS A 944 5.99 9.86 27.60
C LYS A 944 5.55 11.24 28.10
N THR A 945 6.28 11.84 29.05
CA THR A 945 5.86 13.04 29.79
C THR A 945 6.66 14.31 29.47
N GLY A 946 7.87 14.18 28.96
CA GLY A 946 8.76 15.33 28.74
C GLY A 946 9.37 15.93 30.01
N ILE A 947 9.25 15.26 31.15
CA ILE A 947 9.78 15.72 32.45
C ILE A 947 11.06 14.97 32.79
N PRO A 948 12.25 15.62 32.67
CA PRO A 948 13.51 14.98 33.00
C PRO A 948 13.75 14.91 34.50
N VAL A 949 14.45 13.87 34.96
CA VAL A 949 14.97 13.83 36.34
C VAL A 949 16.27 14.62 36.39
N GLN A 950 16.32 15.65 37.25
CA GLN A 950 17.53 16.44 37.44
C GLN A 950 18.54 15.69 38.32
N MET A 951 19.82 15.71 37.94
CA MET A 951 20.90 15.06 38.71
C MET A 951 21.00 15.57 40.16
N SER A 952 20.58 16.81 40.42
CA SER A 952 20.51 17.40 41.77
C SER A 952 19.46 16.76 42.67
N GLU A 953 18.43 16.14 42.11
CA GLU A 953 17.37 15.47 42.87
C GLU A 953 17.76 14.06 43.30
N ILE A 954 18.76 13.46 42.65
CA ILE A 954 19.25 12.12 42.97
C ILE A 954 20.05 12.19 44.28
N PRO A 955 19.61 11.49 45.35
CA PRO A 955 20.30 11.50 46.63
C PRO A 955 21.77 11.05 46.51
N LYS A 956 22.69 11.85 47.07
CA LYS A 956 24.12 11.53 47.10
C LYS A 956 24.39 10.45 48.14
N GLY A 957 24.95 9.33 47.69
CA GLY A 957 25.38 8.21 48.55
C GLY A 957 26.85 8.26 48.91
N LYS A 958 27.24 7.40 49.86
CA LYS A 958 28.65 7.23 50.27
C LYS A 958 29.47 6.71 49.08
N PRO A 959 30.78 7.04 48.98
CA PRO A 959 31.63 6.67 47.84
C PRO A 959 32.04 5.18 47.81
N PHE A 960 31.42 4.35 48.66
CA PHE A 960 31.69 2.92 48.75
C PHE A 960 30.53 2.13 48.17
N ARG A 961 30.82 1.09 47.37
CA ARG A 961 29.83 0.18 46.79
C ARG A 961 29.84 -1.17 47.53
N PRO A 962 28.73 -1.90 47.64
CA PRO A 962 28.74 -3.24 48.21
C PRO A 962 29.50 -4.20 47.29
N ASP A 963 30.10 -5.24 47.87
CA ASP A 963 31.00 -6.19 47.20
C ASP A 963 30.33 -7.03 46.11
N PHE A 964 29.03 -7.25 46.17
CA PHE A 964 28.27 -7.89 45.09
C PHE A 964 28.18 -7.05 43.80
N MET A 965 28.66 -5.80 43.82
CA MET A 965 28.79 -4.94 42.64
C MET A 965 30.24 -4.89 42.11
N ALA A 966 31.16 -5.68 42.67
CA ALA A 966 32.51 -5.81 42.14
C ALA A 966 32.52 -6.65 40.85
N LEU A 967 33.52 -6.42 40.00
CA LEU A 967 33.69 -7.19 38.76
C LEU A 967 34.14 -8.63 39.08
N GLY A 968 33.60 -9.61 38.34
CA GLY A 968 33.88 -11.04 38.50
C GLY A 968 35.27 -11.48 37.98
N PRO A 969 35.64 -12.76 38.18
CA PRO A 969 36.94 -13.30 37.75
C PRO A 969 37.02 -13.45 36.22
N VAL A 970 38.22 -13.31 35.65
CA VAL A 970 38.47 -13.52 34.22
C VAL A 970 38.62 -15.02 33.95
N ALA A 971 37.89 -15.54 32.96
CA ALA A 971 38.00 -16.94 32.53
C ALA A 971 38.97 -17.06 31.35
N ARG A 972 39.97 -17.96 31.43
CA ARG A 972 40.82 -18.34 30.30
C ARG A 972 40.36 -19.67 29.73
N ILE A 973 39.99 -19.65 28.45
CA ILE A 973 39.57 -20.85 27.71
C ILE A 973 40.71 -21.25 26.78
N HIS A 974 41.35 -22.39 27.06
CA HIS A 974 42.33 -23.01 26.18
C HIS A 974 41.73 -24.20 25.41
N ASN A 975 40.88 -24.99 26.08
CA ASN A 975 40.07 -26.07 25.51
C ASN A 975 38.81 -26.24 26.39
N LYS A 976 37.72 -26.83 25.90
CA LYS A 976 36.48 -27.07 26.65
C LYS A 976 36.70 -27.89 27.94
N SER A 977 37.78 -28.68 27.97
CA SER A 977 38.23 -29.46 29.12
C SER A 977 39.10 -28.67 30.12
N ASP A 978 39.70 -27.56 29.68
CA ASP A 978 40.70 -26.74 30.39
C ASP A 978 40.23 -25.27 30.43
N ILE A 979 39.15 -25.02 31.17
CA ILE A 979 38.71 -23.66 31.53
C ILE A 979 39.24 -23.35 32.93
N GLU A 980 40.14 -22.38 33.02
CA GLU A 980 40.68 -21.88 34.29
C GLU A 980 40.00 -20.56 34.65
N LEU A 981 39.32 -20.53 35.80
CA LEU A 981 38.80 -19.30 36.40
C LEU A 981 39.92 -18.67 37.25
N GLU A 982 40.42 -17.49 36.86
CA GLU A 982 41.46 -16.79 37.61
C GLU A 982 40.97 -16.38 39.03
N GLU A 983 41.89 -15.92 39.89
CA GLU A 983 41.50 -15.27 41.14
C GLU A 983 40.79 -13.94 40.87
N TYR A 984 39.83 -13.57 41.72
CA TYR A 984 39.14 -12.29 41.65
C TYR A 984 40.15 -11.14 41.57
N VAL A 985 40.22 -10.47 40.42
CA VAL A 985 41.09 -9.33 40.21
C VAL A 985 40.46 -8.12 40.90
N ILE A 986 40.94 -7.77 42.09
CA ILE A 986 40.47 -6.57 42.83
C ILE A 986 41.01 -5.27 42.22
N GLN A 987 41.95 -5.34 41.27
CA GLN A 987 42.52 -4.19 40.56
C GLN A 987 42.51 -4.40 39.05
N ALA A 988 41.55 -3.80 38.35
CA ALA A 988 41.64 -3.64 36.91
C ALA A 988 42.90 -2.81 36.59
N ALA A 989 43.80 -3.38 35.80
CA ALA A 989 44.89 -2.63 35.17
C ALA A 989 44.29 -1.64 34.15
N TYR A 990 44.95 -0.49 34.00
CA TYR A 990 44.62 0.60 33.08
C TYR A 990 44.14 0.11 31.70
N ASP A 991 43.06 0.72 31.21
CA ASP A 991 42.76 0.79 29.78
C ASP A 991 42.89 2.27 29.36
N GLU A 992 43.66 2.53 28.30
CA GLU A 992 44.02 3.89 27.85
C GLU A 992 42.84 4.66 27.22
N ASP A 993 41.69 4.02 27.00
CA ASP A 993 40.53 4.60 26.31
C ASP A 993 39.41 5.09 27.27
N ASP A 994 39.56 4.92 28.59
CA ASP A 994 38.47 5.18 29.57
C ASP A 994 38.86 6.23 30.64
N ASP A 995 39.11 7.46 30.19
CA ASP A 995 39.50 8.62 31.02
C ASP A 995 38.43 9.11 32.03
N MET A 996 37.32 8.39 32.27
CA MET A 996 36.14 8.96 32.95
C MET A 996 35.42 8.13 34.03
N GLU A 997 35.86 6.92 34.42
CA GLU A 997 35.26 6.23 35.59
C GLU A 997 36.09 6.36 36.89
N PRO A 998 35.51 6.89 38.00
CA PRO A 998 36.23 7.02 39.26
C PRO A 998 36.42 5.68 39.97
N PHE A 999 37.62 5.47 40.53
CA PHE A 999 37.98 4.29 41.31
C PHE A 999 37.02 4.08 42.50
N HIS A 1000 36.23 3.00 42.47
CA HIS A 1000 35.28 2.67 43.54
C HIS A 1000 35.89 1.74 44.58
N LYS A 1001 35.68 2.05 45.86
CA LYS A 1001 36.03 1.17 46.98
C LYS A 1001 34.84 0.28 47.32
N TYR A 1002 35.06 -1.01 47.51
CA TYR A 1002 34.01 -1.97 47.82
C TYR A 1002 34.00 -2.34 49.31
N TYR A 1003 32.82 -2.56 49.90
CA TYR A 1003 32.65 -3.07 51.25
C TYR A 1003 31.83 -4.36 51.24
N ARG A 1004 32.12 -5.26 52.17
CA ARG A 1004 31.39 -6.51 52.34
C ARG A 1004 29.95 -6.24 52.80
N SER A 1005 28.95 -6.53 51.97
CA SER A 1005 27.54 -6.42 52.34
C SER A 1005 27.12 -7.58 53.23
N GLU A 1006 26.53 -7.29 54.40
CA GLU A 1006 25.99 -8.31 55.32
C GLU A 1006 24.52 -8.65 55.07
N LYS A 1007 23.91 -8.03 54.05
CA LYS A 1007 22.53 -8.30 53.62
C LYS A 1007 22.45 -9.50 52.69
N ILE A 1008 21.22 -9.91 52.39
CA ILE A 1008 20.93 -11.13 51.64
C ILE A 1008 21.66 -11.16 50.29
N LEU A 1009 21.71 -10.05 49.55
CA LEU A 1009 22.41 -9.99 48.25
C LEU A 1009 23.92 -10.23 48.38
N GLY A 1010 24.59 -9.61 49.36
CA GLY A 1010 26.02 -9.88 49.61
C GLY A 1010 26.29 -11.30 50.08
N LYS A 1011 25.39 -11.87 50.90
CA LYS A 1011 25.50 -13.27 51.35
C LYS A 1011 25.28 -14.26 50.21
N LEU A 1012 24.29 -14.02 49.36
CA LEU A 1012 24.01 -14.83 48.17
C LEU A 1012 25.18 -14.73 47.20
N TYR A 1013 25.64 -13.52 46.87
CA TYR A 1013 26.79 -13.29 46.00
C TYR A 1013 28.02 -14.11 46.41
N ARG A 1014 28.40 -14.07 47.70
CA ARG A 1014 29.54 -14.85 48.22
C ARG A 1014 29.23 -16.33 48.45
N GLY A 1015 27.96 -16.70 48.44
CA GLY A 1015 27.51 -18.09 48.55
C GLY A 1015 27.51 -18.82 47.21
N VAL A 1016 27.59 -18.09 46.09
CA VAL A 1016 27.80 -18.67 44.76
C VAL A 1016 29.29 -18.95 44.59
N ASP A 1017 29.70 -20.20 44.82
CA ASP A 1017 31.05 -20.65 44.49
C ASP A 1017 31.09 -21.08 43.02
N GLU A 1018 31.42 -20.14 42.14
CA GLU A 1018 31.54 -20.37 40.70
C GLU A 1018 32.53 -21.50 40.36
N ARG A 1019 33.54 -21.72 41.20
CA ARG A 1019 34.53 -22.80 40.99
C ARG A 1019 33.96 -24.14 41.39
N GLN A 1020 33.21 -24.19 42.50
CA GLN A 1020 32.49 -25.40 42.89
C GLN A 1020 31.44 -25.78 41.84
N ILE A 1021 30.62 -24.81 41.39
CA ILE A 1021 29.63 -25.02 40.33
C ILE A 1021 30.33 -25.50 39.05
N TRP A 1022 31.46 -24.88 38.68
CA TRP A 1022 32.25 -25.35 37.55
C TRP A 1022 32.72 -26.80 37.75
N GLN A 1023 33.35 -27.15 38.87
CA GLN A 1023 33.93 -28.48 39.08
C GLN A 1023 32.90 -29.60 39.31
N GLU A 1024 31.81 -29.31 39.99
CA GLU A 1024 30.81 -30.29 40.42
C GLU A 1024 29.67 -30.43 39.39
N ASP A 1025 29.20 -29.31 38.82
CA ASP A 1025 27.98 -29.27 38.01
C ASP A 1025 28.21 -29.05 36.50
N ILE A 1026 29.33 -28.42 36.10
CA ILE A 1026 29.56 -28.03 34.68
C ILE A 1026 30.71 -28.80 34.01
N GLN A 1027 31.84 -29.03 34.71
CA GLN A 1027 33.05 -29.65 34.17
C GLN A 1027 32.81 -31.14 33.95
N SER A 1028 32.83 -31.55 32.69
CA SER A 1028 32.70 -32.97 32.33
C SER A 1028 33.90 -33.76 32.88
N LYS A 1029 33.64 -34.77 33.72
CA LYS A 1029 34.64 -35.70 34.26
C LYS A 1029 35.16 -36.70 33.22
N VAL A 1030 34.55 -36.74 32.03
CA VAL A 1030 34.90 -37.62 30.91
C VAL A 1030 35.34 -36.75 29.73
N GLN A 1031 36.49 -37.09 29.13
CA GLN A 1031 36.92 -36.50 27.86
C GLN A 1031 35.83 -36.76 26.82
N PRO A 1032 35.21 -35.72 26.24
CA PRO A 1032 34.10 -35.91 25.32
C PRO A 1032 34.61 -36.58 24.03
N ASN A 1033 34.11 -37.78 23.74
CA ASN A 1033 34.28 -38.43 22.46
C ASN A 1033 33.14 -37.98 21.53
N GLU A 1034 33.44 -37.00 20.67
CA GLU A 1034 32.48 -36.36 19.76
C GLU A 1034 31.77 -37.40 18.88
N ASP A 1035 32.52 -38.38 18.36
CA ASP A 1035 31.97 -39.42 17.49
C ASP A 1035 31.04 -40.36 18.26
N GLU A 1036 31.41 -40.76 19.47
CA GLU A 1036 30.60 -41.65 20.32
C GLU A 1036 29.28 -40.98 20.73
N PHE A 1037 29.32 -39.70 21.12
CA PHE A 1037 28.13 -38.93 21.44
C PHE A 1037 27.16 -38.84 20.25
N TRP A 1038 27.65 -38.45 19.08
CA TRP A 1038 26.79 -38.30 17.91
C TRP A 1038 26.26 -39.64 17.40
N ASN A 1039 27.04 -40.72 17.51
CA ASN A 1039 26.59 -42.07 17.19
C ASN A 1039 25.48 -42.54 18.13
N GLU A 1040 25.63 -42.34 19.44
CA GLU A 1040 24.60 -42.66 20.44
C GLU A 1040 23.34 -41.80 20.25
N PHE A 1041 23.52 -40.50 19.98
CA PHE A 1041 22.41 -39.58 19.69
C PHE A 1041 21.62 -39.99 18.45
N LEU A 1042 22.30 -40.28 17.33
CA LEU A 1042 21.65 -40.74 16.11
C LEU A 1042 20.97 -42.09 16.33
N TRP A 1043 21.61 -43.02 17.04
CA TRP A 1043 21.01 -44.31 17.36
C TRP A 1043 19.72 -44.16 18.18
N SER A 1044 19.75 -43.34 19.25
CA SER A 1044 18.59 -43.08 20.11
C SER A 1044 17.45 -42.36 19.37
N THR A 1045 17.77 -41.37 18.54
CA THR A 1045 16.77 -40.63 17.76
C THR A 1045 16.18 -41.47 16.64
N LEU A 1046 16.97 -42.33 15.98
CA LEU A 1046 16.48 -43.31 14.99
C LEU A 1046 15.56 -44.34 15.64
N GLU A 1047 15.90 -44.86 16.82
CA GLU A 1047 15.02 -45.80 17.55
C GLU A 1047 13.66 -45.17 17.91
N ARG A 1048 13.65 -43.88 18.27
CA ARG A 1048 12.42 -43.12 18.52
C ARG A 1048 11.62 -42.89 17.22
N CYS A 1049 12.30 -42.56 16.13
CA CYS A 1049 11.70 -42.41 14.81
C CYS A 1049 11.05 -43.71 14.31
N ASP A 1050 11.72 -44.86 14.47
CA ASP A 1050 11.23 -46.18 14.05
C ASP A 1050 9.92 -46.58 14.76
N LYS A 1051 9.71 -46.09 16.00
CA LYS A 1051 8.46 -46.31 16.76
C LYS A 1051 7.29 -45.47 16.23
N ILE A 1052 7.55 -44.37 15.53
CA ILE A 1052 6.54 -43.46 14.98
C ILE A 1052 6.00 -43.99 13.63
N GLY A 1053 6.87 -44.57 12.80
CA GLY A 1053 6.48 -45.16 11.52
C GLY A 1053 7.63 -45.21 10.50
N ASN A 1054 7.32 -45.61 9.27
CA ASN A 1054 8.32 -45.68 8.20
C ASN A 1054 8.60 -44.27 7.64
N LEU A 1055 9.75 -43.68 7.99
CA LEU A 1055 10.15 -42.32 7.59
C LEU A 1055 10.99 -42.32 6.31
N SER A 1056 10.68 -41.42 5.38
CA SER A 1056 11.39 -41.26 4.10
C SER A 1056 12.39 -40.10 4.12
N TRP A 1057 13.14 -39.95 5.21
CA TRP A 1057 14.05 -38.82 5.43
C TRP A 1057 15.18 -38.69 4.40
N GLU A 1058 15.62 -39.80 3.81
CA GLU A 1058 16.68 -39.83 2.78
C GLU A 1058 16.33 -38.99 1.54
N LEU A 1059 15.03 -38.82 1.23
CA LEU A 1059 14.56 -38.00 0.12
C LEU A 1059 14.87 -36.51 0.30
N TRP A 1060 15.15 -36.08 1.53
CA TRP A 1060 15.35 -34.68 1.88
C TRP A 1060 16.82 -34.27 2.03
N LEU A 1061 17.76 -35.16 1.73
CA LEU A 1061 19.20 -34.93 1.90
C LEU A 1061 19.73 -33.71 1.11
N ASP A 1062 19.31 -33.54 -0.14
CA ASP A 1062 19.79 -32.42 -0.97
C ASP A 1062 19.29 -31.07 -0.44
N GLU A 1063 18.05 -31.03 0.01
CA GLU A 1063 17.46 -29.82 0.58
C GLU A 1063 18.05 -29.50 1.96
N ALA A 1064 18.37 -30.53 2.75
CA ALA A 1064 19.09 -30.38 4.00
C ALA A 1064 20.50 -29.80 3.79
N ARG A 1065 21.18 -30.14 2.68
CA ARG A 1065 22.47 -29.52 2.27
C ARG A 1065 22.30 -28.04 1.93
N HIS A 1066 21.21 -27.64 1.28
CA HIS A 1066 20.93 -26.21 1.02
C HIS A 1066 20.70 -25.42 2.30
N ILE A 1067 19.95 -25.98 3.27
CA ILE A 1067 19.74 -25.33 4.57
C ILE A 1067 21.04 -25.23 5.37
N ARG A 1068 21.88 -26.26 5.36
CA ARG A 1068 23.24 -26.21 5.93
C ARG A 1068 24.04 -25.05 5.34
N LEU A 1069 24.03 -24.90 4.01
CA LEU A 1069 24.76 -23.86 3.30
C LEU A 1069 24.35 -22.44 3.73
N ARG A 1070 23.04 -22.20 3.81
CA ARG A 1070 22.46 -20.91 4.22
C ARG A 1070 22.82 -20.54 5.65
N TYR A 1071 22.74 -21.52 6.56
CA TYR A 1071 23.16 -21.34 7.96
C TYR A 1071 24.65 -20.98 8.04
N GLU A 1072 25.51 -21.75 7.36
CA GLU A 1072 26.96 -21.50 7.37
C GLU A 1072 27.29 -20.10 6.85
N GLU A 1073 26.67 -19.66 5.75
CA GLU A 1073 26.88 -18.33 5.18
C GLU A 1073 26.44 -17.20 6.13
N ALA A 1074 25.32 -17.37 6.83
CA ALA A 1074 24.84 -16.41 7.83
C ALA A 1074 25.81 -16.31 9.03
N VAL A 1075 26.27 -17.44 9.56
CA VAL A 1075 27.27 -17.48 10.65
C VAL A 1075 28.58 -16.84 10.20
N PHE A 1076 29.06 -17.12 8.98
CA PHE A 1076 30.25 -16.45 8.42
C PHE A 1076 30.09 -14.94 8.32
N SER A 1077 28.91 -14.45 7.93
CA SER A 1077 28.64 -13.00 7.90
C SER A 1077 28.69 -12.40 9.29
N ALA A 1078 28.08 -13.04 10.29
CA ALA A 1078 28.10 -12.57 11.67
C ALA A 1078 29.53 -12.53 12.25
N ARG A 1079 30.36 -13.54 11.97
CA ARG A 1079 31.77 -13.57 12.40
C ARG A 1079 32.56 -12.33 11.96
N ASN A 1080 32.29 -11.81 10.76
CA ASN A 1080 32.98 -10.64 10.22
C ASN A 1080 32.35 -9.32 10.68
N ASN A 1081 31.02 -9.22 10.67
CA ASN A 1081 30.31 -7.96 10.91
C ASN A 1081 30.40 -7.48 12.37
N TYR A 1082 30.57 -8.41 13.31
CA TYR A 1082 30.60 -8.11 14.75
C TYR A 1082 32.00 -8.22 15.35
N SER A 1083 33.03 -8.48 14.55
CA SER A 1083 34.41 -8.39 15.02
C SER A 1083 34.83 -6.93 15.17
N GLU A 1084 35.57 -6.62 16.23
CA GLU A 1084 36.21 -5.32 16.41
C GLU A 1084 37.42 -5.12 15.49
N HIS A 1085 37.97 -6.21 14.95
CA HIS A 1085 39.18 -6.20 14.15
C HIS A 1085 38.88 -6.52 12.67
N PRO A 1086 39.19 -5.63 11.72
CA PRO A 1086 38.86 -5.82 10.30
C PRO A 1086 39.45 -7.06 9.62
N ILE A 1087 40.43 -7.70 10.26
CA ILE A 1087 41.15 -8.88 9.73
C ILE A 1087 41.10 -10.11 10.65
N ASP A 1088 40.52 -10.00 11.85
CA ASP A 1088 40.43 -11.11 12.80
C ASP A 1088 38.96 -11.38 13.14
N PRO A 1089 38.25 -12.21 12.36
CA PRO A 1089 36.83 -12.46 12.58
C PRO A 1089 36.60 -13.29 13.84
N LEU A 1090 35.43 -13.09 14.46
CA LEU A 1090 35.03 -13.85 15.65
C LEU A 1090 35.08 -15.37 15.38
N SER A 1091 35.30 -16.16 16.42
CA SER A 1091 35.16 -17.61 16.34
C SER A 1091 33.70 -18.02 16.14
N GLU A 1092 33.47 -19.21 15.59
CA GLU A 1092 32.11 -19.79 15.52
C GLU A 1092 31.47 -19.89 16.91
N LEU A 1093 32.26 -20.23 17.93
CA LEU A 1093 31.78 -20.34 19.30
C LEU A 1093 31.22 -19.00 19.81
N GLU A 1094 31.93 -17.90 19.57
CA GLU A 1094 31.50 -16.55 19.99
C GLU A 1094 30.19 -16.12 19.33
N VAL A 1095 30.02 -16.43 18.04
CA VAL A 1095 28.75 -16.20 17.34
C VAL A 1095 27.65 -17.08 17.91
N PHE A 1096 27.92 -18.37 18.12
CA PHE A 1096 26.95 -19.34 18.62
C PHE A 1096 26.47 -19.05 20.05
N ILE A 1097 27.35 -18.54 20.91
CA ILE A 1097 26.98 -18.16 22.28
C ILE A 1097 26.48 -16.70 22.38
N GLY A 1098 26.56 -15.93 21.29
CA GLY A 1098 26.17 -14.52 21.28
C GLY A 1098 27.05 -13.62 22.15
N SER A 1099 28.34 -13.94 22.33
CA SER A 1099 29.24 -13.18 23.20
C SER A 1099 30.66 -13.12 22.66
N VAL A 1100 31.23 -11.92 22.61
CA VAL A 1100 32.63 -11.68 22.21
C VAL A 1100 33.55 -11.97 23.41
N MET A 1101 34.51 -12.87 23.25
CA MET A 1101 35.34 -13.39 24.36
C MET A 1101 36.69 -12.65 24.42
N ASN A 1102 37.16 -12.28 25.62
CA ASN A 1102 38.40 -11.51 25.79
C ASN A 1102 39.27 -11.96 26.96
N LYS A 1103 40.55 -11.53 26.94
CA LYS A 1103 41.50 -11.64 28.06
C LYS A 1103 41.32 -10.45 29.02
N GLY A 1104 40.17 -10.36 29.69
CA GLY A 1104 39.91 -9.27 30.65
C GLY A 1104 38.42 -8.95 30.81
N VAL A 1105 38.14 -7.80 31.44
CA VAL A 1105 36.78 -7.27 31.56
C VAL A 1105 36.33 -6.75 30.19
N GLN A 1106 35.16 -7.18 29.71
CA GLN A 1106 34.61 -6.64 28.47
C GLN A 1106 34.43 -5.12 28.56
N THR A 1107 34.92 -4.39 27.56
CA THR A 1107 34.66 -2.95 27.43
C THR A 1107 33.17 -2.70 27.17
N ARG A 1108 32.70 -1.47 27.41
CA ARG A 1108 31.31 -1.09 27.09
C ARG A 1108 30.95 -1.36 25.63
N ARG A 1109 31.87 -1.07 24.71
CA ARG A 1109 31.69 -1.32 23.27
C ARG A 1109 31.56 -2.81 22.94
N GLN A 1110 32.33 -3.66 23.62
CA GLN A 1110 32.28 -5.12 23.43
C GLN A 1110 31.03 -5.73 24.03
N ARG A 1111 30.53 -5.20 25.15
CA ARG A 1111 29.24 -5.59 25.72
C ARG A 1111 28.10 -5.23 24.76
N ASP A 1112 28.13 -4.03 24.17
CA ASP A 1112 27.16 -3.61 23.16
C ASP A 1112 27.24 -4.48 21.89
N GLN A 1113 28.44 -4.86 21.45
CA GLN A 1113 28.61 -5.80 20.32
C GLN A 1113 28.12 -7.21 20.66
N SER A 1114 28.36 -7.70 21.88
CA SER A 1114 27.87 -9.00 22.35
C SER A 1114 26.34 -9.05 22.37
N ASN A 1115 25.68 -8.00 22.87
CA ASN A 1115 24.21 -7.91 22.83
C ASN A 1115 23.68 -7.98 21.38
N LYS A 1116 24.28 -7.23 20.45
CA LYS A 1116 23.87 -7.27 19.04
C LYS A 1116 24.19 -8.61 18.37
N LEU A 1117 25.27 -9.27 18.78
CA LEU A 1117 25.66 -10.58 18.26
C LEU A 1117 24.70 -11.67 18.75
N ALA A 1118 24.24 -11.59 20.00
CA ALA A 1118 23.19 -12.45 20.54
C ALA A 1118 21.89 -12.30 19.75
N ASP A 1119 21.44 -11.07 19.50
CA ASP A 1119 20.25 -10.79 18.69
C ASP A 1119 20.37 -11.35 17.27
N GLU A 1120 21.55 -11.20 16.63
CA GLU A 1120 21.77 -11.72 15.28
C GLU A 1120 21.82 -13.24 15.24
N PHE A 1121 22.43 -13.90 16.22
CA PHE A 1121 22.42 -15.36 16.28
C PHE A 1121 21.02 -15.92 16.56
N ASP A 1122 20.23 -15.26 17.42
CA ASP A 1122 18.84 -15.64 17.69
C ASP A 1122 17.98 -15.50 16.41
N ARG A 1123 18.21 -14.45 15.63
CA ARG A 1123 17.60 -14.26 14.30
C ARG A 1123 17.98 -15.38 13.32
N ILE A 1124 19.28 -15.70 13.22
CA ILE A 1124 19.80 -16.74 12.32
C ILE A 1124 19.22 -18.11 12.70
N SER A 1125 19.27 -18.47 13.99
CA SER A 1125 18.80 -19.76 14.48
C SER A 1125 17.28 -19.90 14.35
N THR A 1126 16.49 -18.88 14.68
CA THR A 1126 15.03 -18.88 14.52
C THR A 1126 14.65 -19.05 13.06
N TRP A 1127 15.30 -18.33 12.15
CA TRP A 1127 15.06 -18.44 10.71
C TRP A 1127 15.34 -19.85 10.21
N ILE A 1128 16.51 -20.42 10.54
CA ILE A 1128 16.92 -21.75 10.07
C ILE A 1128 16.07 -22.86 10.69
N VAL A 1129 15.76 -22.79 11.98
CA VAL A 1129 14.87 -23.74 12.65
C VAL A 1129 13.45 -23.66 12.08
N GLY A 1130 12.96 -22.46 11.75
CA GLY A 1130 11.67 -22.28 11.08
C GLY A 1130 11.61 -23.00 9.73
N GLN A 1131 12.68 -22.96 8.95
CA GLN A 1131 12.78 -23.69 7.68
C GLN A 1131 12.83 -25.22 7.90
N MET A 1132 13.59 -25.69 8.89
CA MET A 1132 13.65 -27.12 9.24
C MET A 1132 12.28 -27.66 9.67
N ARG A 1133 11.52 -26.88 10.44
CA ARG A 1133 10.26 -27.31 11.08
C ARG A 1133 9.01 -27.06 10.23
N ALA A 1134 9.11 -26.26 9.16
CA ALA A 1134 8.04 -26.14 8.18
C ALA A 1134 7.89 -27.40 7.31
N GLY A 1135 8.97 -28.19 7.18
CA GLY A 1135 9.15 -29.13 6.07
C GLY A 1135 9.36 -28.33 4.78
N SER A 1136 10.39 -28.63 4.00
CA SER A 1136 10.71 -27.83 2.81
C SER A 1136 9.50 -27.68 1.90
N SER A 1137 9.23 -26.41 1.56
CA SER A 1137 8.35 -25.91 0.49
C SER A 1137 7.39 -26.92 -0.13
N SER A 1138 6.30 -27.26 0.56
CA SER A 1138 5.10 -27.76 -0.10
C SER A 1138 3.84 -27.12 0.48
N GLU A 1139 3.28 -26.20 -0.30
CA GLU A 1139 1.95 -25.61 -0.22
C GLU A 1139 0.87 -26.69 -0.41
N SER A 1140 0.68 -27.57 0.56
CA SER A 1140 -0.42 -28.54 0.52
C SER A 1140 -1.13 -28.60 1.86
N PRO A 1141 -2.48 -28.55 1.88
CA PRO A 1141 -3.24 -28.80 3.10
C PRO A 1141 -2.88 -30.21 3.60
N ILE A 1142 -2.62 -30.35 4.91
CA ILE A 1142 -2.37 -31.63 5.57
C ILE A 1142 -3.62 -32.50 5.36
N THR A 1143 -3.58 -33.40 4.38
CA THR A 1143 -4.73 -34.23 3.99
C THR A 1143 -4.51 -35.70 4.33
N SER A 1144 -3.30 -36.07 4.77
CA SER A 1144 -2.96 -37.44 5.19
C SER A 1144 -2.07 -37.48 6.44
N VAL A 1145 -2.02 -38.65 7.09
CA VAL A 1145 -1.12 -38.92 8.24
C VAL A 1145 0.36 -38.82 7.84
N SER A 1146 0.71 -38.98 6.55
CA SER A 1146 2.11 -38.87 6.09
C SER A 1146 2.60 -37.42 6.00
N ASP A 1147 1.71 -36.43 5.82
CA ASP A 1147 2.09 -35.01 5.75
C ASP A 1147 2.49 -34.43 7.12
N GLN A 1148 2.01 -35.03 8.21
CA GLN A 1148 2.36 -34.60 9.57
C GLN A 1148 3.81 -34.95 9.95
N LEU A 1149 4.41 -35.94 9.29
CA LEU A 1149 5.76 -36.43 9.57
C LEU A 1149 6.85 -35.73 8.74
N LYS A 1150 6.50 -34.93 7.73
CA LYS A 1150 7.46 -34.23 6.84
C LYS A 1150 8.48 -33.36 7.60
N PRO A 1151 8.13 -32.55 8.61
CA PRO A 1151 9.13 -31.81 9.38
C PRO A 1151 10.07 -32.71 10.16
N LEU A 1152 9.57 -33.82 10.72
CA LEU A 1152 10.38 -34.80 11.41
C LEU A 1152 11.39 -35.45 10.44
N GLU A 1153 10.93 -35.83 9.25
CA GLU A 1153 11.79 -36.37 8.17
C GLU A 1153 12.85 -35.37 7.74
N PHE A 1154 12.48 -34.08 7.61
CA PHE A 1154 13.42 -33.05 7.17
C PHE A 1154 14.45 -32.70 8.24
N CYS A 1155 14.04 -32.60 9.51
CA CYS A 1155 14.95 -32.45 10.64
C CYS A 1155 15.93 -33.64 10.74
N LEU A 1156 15.44 -34.87 10.48
CA LEU A 1156 16.27 -36.07 10.46
C LEU A 1156 17.28 -36.06 9.32
N ALA A 1157 16.93 -35.53 8.14
CA ALA A 1157 17.89 -35.30 7.05
C ALA A 1157 18.92 -34.22 7.41
N CYS A 1158 18.50 -33.12 8.04
CA CYS A 1158 19.38 -32.03 8.46
C CYS A 1158 20.46 -32.48 9.46
N ILE A 1159 20.13 -33.36 10.42
CA ILE A 1159 21.14 -33.87 11.37
C ILE A 1159 22.16 -34.78 10.69
N HIS A 1160 21.74 -35.59 9.71
CA HIS A 1160 22.63 -36.47 8.95
C HIS A 1160 23.58 -35.65 8.08
N VAL A 1161 23.07 -34.66 7.34
CA VAL A 1161 23.88 -33.73 6.55
C VAL A 1161 24.82 -32.91 7.43
N GLY A 1162 24.40 -32.55 8.65
CA GLY A 1162 25.26 -31.90 9.63
C GLY A 1162 26.45 -32.75 10.09
N GLY A 1163 26.40 -34.07 9.92
CA GLY A 1163 27.50 -35.01 10.20
C GLY A 1163 28.35 -35.38 8.98
N GLU A 1164 27.99 -34.94 7.77
CA GLU A 1164 28.77 -35.23 6.56
C GLU A 1164 30.11 -34.46 6.55
N SER A 1165 31.21 -35.20 6.39
CA SER A 1165 32.53 -34.61 6.11
C SER A 1165 32.60 -34.21 4.63
N ASN A 1166 32.65 -32.91 4.36
CA ASN A 1166 32.56 -32.38 3.00
C ASN A 1166 33.83 -32.70 2.18
N LYS A 1167 33.70 -33.51 1.13
CA LYS A 1167 34.80 -33.84 0.17
C LYS A 1167 34.84 -32.94 -1.07
N ASP A 1168 34.09 -31.83 -1.09
CA ASP A 1168 33.99 -30.97 -2.27
C ASP A 1168 35.14 -29.93 -2.36
N PRO A 1169 35.99 -29.96 -3.42
CA PRO A 1169 37.11 -29.04 -3.59
C PRO A 1169 36.71 -27.60 -3.99
N ALA A 1170 35.43 -27.34 -4.30
CA ALA A 1170 34.99 -26.08 -4.89
C ALA A 1170 34.47 -25.05 -3.86
N ARG A 1171 35.30 -24.58 -2.91
CA ARG A 1171 35.02 -23.32 -2.15
C ARG A 1171 36.29 -22.77 -1.48
N ARG A 1172 36.99 -21.86 -2.17
CA ARG A 1172 38.23 -21.14 -1.75
C ARG A 1172 38.16 -20.36 -0.42
N ARG A 1173 36.98 -20.19 0.21
CA ARG A 1173 36.84 -19.47 1.50
C ARG A 1173 36.96 -20.36 2.75
N ARG A 1174 36.83 -21.69 2.62
CA ARG A 1174 36.87 -22.62 3.77
C ARG A 1174 38.29 -23.00 4.22
N GLU A 1175 39.29 -22.88 3.35
CA GLU A 1175 40.71 -23.18 3.69
C GLU A 1175 41.30 -22.22 4.74
N VAL A 1176 40.66 -21.06 5.00
CA VAL A 1176 41.17 -20.03 5.93
C VAL A 1176 40.51 -20.08 7.31
N TYR A 1177 39.27 -20.59 7.45
CA TYR A 1177 38.45 -20.37 8.65
C TYR A 1177 37.83 -21.60 9.32
N GLY A 1178 38.09 -22.82 8.82
CA GLY A 1178 37.61 -24.09 9.39
C GLY A 1178 36.17 -24.48 9.00
N GLU A 1179 35.77 -25.71 9.36
CA GLU A 1179 34.40 -26.24 9.18
C GLU A 1179 33.47 -25.75 10.32
N ILE A 1180 32.26 -25.31 9.97
CA ILE A 1180 31.23 -24.82 10.91
C ILE A 1180 30.48 -26.04 11.50
N LYS A 1181 30.62 -26.26 12.80
CA LYS A 1181 30.06 -27.44 13.51
C LYS A 1181 28.68 -27.22 14.13
N SER A 1182 28.31 -25.97 14.40
CA SER A 1182 27.11 -25.56 15.13
C SER A 1182 25.80 -25.89 14.40
N PHE A 1183 25.83 -26.04 13.07
CA PHE A 1183 24.65 -26.46 12.31
C PHE A 1183 24.08 -27.80 12.80
N ARG A 1184 24.95 -28.76 13.10
CA ARG A 1184 24.55 -30.08 13.59
C ARG A 1184 23.84 -29.99 14.94
N VAL A 1185 24.23 -29.04 15.79
CA VAL A 1185 23.59 -28.77 17.08
C VAL A 1185 22.20 -28.14 16.88
N VAL A 1186 22.09 -27.16 15.99
CA VAL A 1186 20.80 -26.52 15.66
C VAL A 1186 19.81 -27.54 15.07
N ALA A 1187 20.29 -28.40 14.16
CA ALA A 1187 19.50 -29.48 13.58
C ALA A 1187 19.06 -30.51 14.64
N ALA A 1188 19.94 -30.86 15.59
CA ALA A 1188 19.60 -31.76 16.70
C ALA A 1188 18.48 -31.20 17.59
N CYS A 1189 18.55 -29.90 17.91
CA CYS A 1189 17.51 -29.22 18.69
C CYS A 1189 16.17 -29.23 17.95
N ALA A 1190 16.17 -28.93 16.65
CA ALA A 1190 14.95 -28.96 15.83
C ALA A 1190 14.35 -30.38 15.75
N LEU A 1191 15.18 -31.41 15.57
CA LEU A 1191 14.76 -32.81 15.54
C LEU A 1191 14.13 -33.25 16.86
N LEU A 1192 14.78 -32.96 17.99
CA LEU A 1192 14.25 -33.30 19.31
C LEU A 1192 12.91 -32.62 19.59
N PHE A 1193 12.75 -31.37 19.13
CA PHE A 1193 11.50 -30.63 19.28
C PHE A 1193 10.36 -31.29 18.49
N GLU A 1194 10.59 -31.66 17.23
CA GLU A 1194 9.57 -32.34 16.41
C GLU A 1194 9.23 -33.74 16.94
N LEU A 1195 10.22 -34.49 17.45
CA LEU A 1195 9.98 -35.76 18.14
C LEU A 1195 9.07 -35.58 19.36
N ASP A 1196 9.35 -34.57 20.20
CA ASP A 1196 8.58 -34.30 21.41
C ASP A 1196 7.13 -33.87 21.10
N LEU A 1197 6.92 -33.07 20.04
CA LEU A 1197 5.58 -32.69 19.58
C LEU A 1197 4.73 -33.90 19.19
N ILE A 1198 5.33 -34.83 18.44
CA ILE A 1198 4.64 -36.03 17.92
C ILE A 1198 4.35 -36.99 19.08
N GLU A 1199 5.32 -37.23 19.96
CA GLU A 1199 5.17 -38.12 21.12
C GLU A 1199 4.10 -37.61 22.11
N LYS A 1200 3.95 -36.28 22.27
CA LYS A 1200 2.98 -35.66 23.18
C LYS A 1200 1.59 -35.39 22.57
N GLY A 1201 1.37 -35.68 21.29
CA GLY A 1201 0.07 -35.51 20.61
C GLY A 1201 -0.43 -34.05 20.53
N ARG A 1202 0.46 -33.07 20.54
CA ARG A 1202 0.12 -31.63 20.57
C ARG A 1202 -0.07 -31.05 19.16
N LYS A 1203 -1.09 -30.21 18.96
CA LYS A 1203 -1.26 -29.44 17.72
C LYS A 1203 -0.20 -28.31 17.66
N ARG A 1204 0.34 -28.07 16.46
CA ARG A 1204 1.35 -27.03 16.18
C ARG A 1204 0.86 -25.67 16.71
N LYS A 1205 1.60 -25.06 17.63
CA LYS A 1205 1.53 -23.63 17.93
C LYS A 1205 2.72 -22.99 17.23
N PHE A 1206 2.43 -22.00 16.39
CA PHE A 1206 3.44 -21.12 15.79
C PHE A 1206 3.81 -20.02 16.77
#